data_AF-A5IZ17-F1
#
_entry.id   AF-A5IZ17-F1
#
_cell.length_a   1.000
_cell.length_b   1.000
_cell.length_c   1.000
_cell.angle_alpha   90.00
_cell.angle_beta   90.00
_cell.angle_gamma   90.00
#
_symmetry.space_group_name_H-M   'P 1'
#
loop_
_entity.id
_entity.type
_entity.pdbx_description
1 polymer ?
#
loop_
_entity_poly.entity_id
_entity_poly.type
_entity_poly.pdbx_seq_one_letter_code
_entity_poly.pdbx_strand_id
1 'polypeptide(L)'
;MKLKKLKHIFLASCVTAPFIGLSAIVNNSSNDEISSKLNEFDLIPLAKELNRQPKNKKVKMYMHNDVPYIGIKEFLDAVSKIVKNENIEYSFDVKKVVLTYKTDKEGKNSLKIVIDYDKQKITVSDYSFFISILRNHERGEEKLDIEFLKSENKNLTKEFEYDLRKYDIFILKDKSDLYLPQILLNQIFLNESNIQTYFNGEVLNLFRFVESLSGSGYFYLRQSIKNNETSIPSGLKEFQAKYFSFLLDHYYGIKFNEDETMNESYKGFIETYKNRITHTNSDIHYLTTREIIRDLDDSHTAYILDGYYSKNNEVLKHPIKSNKRITDRFNLGEKLGKLYFKSNIEYQNVFTPDGKTSVISFKAFEENSAVSIEKSLNEAKEKGIKNIIFNVTHNGGGYIGAAYEIMGFLSDKPFNVWTHNPLTGENKIETIKSKKTKYDFNYFVLTAPFSFSAGNIFPQLVRDNNLGKIIGYDTFGGSSAIGYYILPTGDIIQLSSNTVFTDKNFKTTEFGISPDYPFKENIETGAKNLYDLDYLQKFVNDINKESKKEPNKPINKPDTEPLPKPAEPSVPISRPHNNPEFNSDNGNIMIIIPDSGFTPNNIEKSQGKGRKAGIIAGISVGIASGVAALSSMSYFLVKKFRK
;
A
#
# COMPACT_ATOMS: atom_id res chain seq x y z
N MET A 1 -2.44 47.22 -34.91
CA MET A 1 -0.98 47.38 -34.81
C MET A 1 -0.40 46.02 -34.45
N LYS A 2 0.20 45.23 -35.36
CA LYS A 2 1.63 45.25 -35.80
C LYS A 2 2.57 45.43 -34.58
N LEU A 3 3.49 44.55 -34.17
CA LEU A 3 4.50 43.71 -34.86
C LEU A 3 4.93 42.54 -33.91
N LYS A 4 5.05 41.28 -34.36
CA LYS A 4 6.26 40.51 -34.79
C LYS A 4 7.29 40.12 -33.70
N LYS A 5 7.46 38.78 -33.58
CA LYS A 5 8.69 37.95 -33.40
C LYS A 5 9.65 38.25 -32.24
N LEU A 6 9.98 37.21 -31.45
CA LEU A 6 11.31 36.58 -31.49
C LEU A 6 11.31 35.14 -30.91
N LYS A 7 11.87 34.22 -31.68
CA LYS A 7 12.35 32.89 -31.28
C LYS A 7 13.80 33.01 -30.78
N HIS A 8 14.17 32.11 -29.87
CA HIS A 8 15.54 31.67 -29.49
C HIS A 8 16.46 32.70 -28.82
N ILE A 9 16.85 32.43 -27.57
CA ILE A 9 18.26 32.39 -27.12
C ILE A 9 18.37 31.31 -26.02
N PHE A 10 18.86 30.12 -26.38
CA PHE A 10 19.61 29.24 -25.49
C PHE A 10 21.06 29.69 -25.69
N LEU A 11 21.72 30.21 -24.64
CA LEU A 11 23.16 30.35 -24.65
C LEU A 11 23.70 30.24 -23.24
N ALA A 12 24.67 29.34 -23.14
CA ALA A 12 25.43 28.97 -21.97
C ALA A 12 26.03 30.18 -21.25
N SER A 13 26.07 30.09 -19.93
CA SER A 13 27.14 30.67 -19.12
C SER A 13 27.71 29.58 -18.23
N CYS A 14 28.78 28.96 -18.75
CA CYS A 14 29.79 28.31 -17.91
C CYS A 14 30.36 29.37 -16.96
N VAL A 15 30.21 29.15 -15.66
CA VAL A 15 31.13 29.71 -14.66
C VAL A 15 31.72 28.51 -13.93
N THR A 16 32.95 28.21 -14.31
CA THR A 16 33.84 27.25 -13.67
C THR A 16 34.15 27.73 -12.25
N ALA A 17 33.46 27.15 -11.26
CA ALA A 17 33.98 27.12 -9.89
C ALA A 17 34.89 25.89 -9.76
N PRO A 18 36.10 26.01 -9.17
CA PRO A 18 37.01 24.89 -9.06
C PRO A 18 36.38 23.86 -8.12
N PHE A 19 35.99 22.72 -8.70
CA PHE A 19 35.80 21.48 -7.96
C PHE A 19 37.11 21.18 -7.25
N ILE A 20 37.18 21.49 -5.95
CA ILE A 20 38.08 20.76 -5.06
C ILE A 20 37.48 19.37 -4.99
N GLY A 21 37.93 18.51 -5.91
CA GLY A 21 37.64 17.10 -5.88
C GLY A 21 38.16 16.54 -4.57
N LEU A 22 37.25 16.27 -3.63
CA LEU A 22 37.40 15.07 -2.84
C LEU A 22 37.28 13.92 -3.84
N SER A 23 38.42 13.52 -4.38
CA SER A 23 38.58 12.19 -4.94
C SER A 23 38.22 11.23 -3.82
N ALA A 24 36.96 10.78 -3.79
CA ALA A 24 36.69 9.45 -3.29
C ALA A 24 37.59 8.56 -4.14
N ILE A 25 38.68 8.10 -3.53
CA ILE A 25 39.52 7.06 -4.10
C ILE A 25 38.57 5.89 -4.24
N VAL A 26 38.03 5.72 -5.44
CA VAL A 26 37.53 4.44 -5.90
C VAL A 26 38.78 3.58 -5.92
N ASN A 27 39.05 2.94 -4.79
CA ASN A 27 39.95 1.82 -4.78
C ASN A 27 39.31 0.82 -5.75
N ASN A 28 39.86 0.77 -6.96
CA ASN A 28 39.85 -0.43 -7.78
C ASN A 28 40.58 -1.51 -6.97
N SER A 29 39.95 -2.00 -5.90
CA SER A 29 40.34 -3.21 -5.22
C SER A 29 40.27 -4.30 -6.27
N SER A 30 41.41 -4.91 -6.53
CA SER A 30 41.59 -6.08 -7.39
C SER A 30 40.40 -7.04 -7.27
N ASN A 31 39.96 -7.63 -8.38
CA ASN A 31 38.85 -8.59 -8.48
C ASN A 31 38.94 -9.83 -7.54
N ASP A 32 39.96 -9.93 -6.69
CA ASP A 32 40.23 -10.98 -5.68
C ASP A 32 39.92 -10.55 -4.22
N GLU A 33 39.55 -9.29 -3.97
CA GLU A 33 39.53 -8.73 -2.61
C GLU A 33 38.20 -8.91 -1.84
N ILE A 34 37.08 -9.22 -2.51
CA ILE A 34 35.77 -9.38 -1.85
C ILE A 34 35.66 -10.76 -1.19
N SER A 35 35.92 -11.83 -1.93
CA SER A 35 35.81 -13.21 -1.43
C SER A 35 36.66 -13.48 -0.19
N SER A 36 37.80 -12.77 -0.05
CA SER A 36 38.70 -12.88 1.10
C SER A 36 38.27 -12.04 2.32
N LYS A 37 37.28 -11.15 2.17
CA LYS A 37 36.75 -10.25 3.21
C LYS A 37 35.29 -10.53 3.57
N LEU A 38 34.77 -11.71 3.21
CA LEU A 38 33.42 -12.13 3.55
C LEU A 38 33.30 -12.38 5.06
N ASN A 39 32.25 -11.82 5.65
CA ASN A 39 31.85 -12.08 7.03
C ASN A 39 30.74 -13.13 7.03
N GLU A 40 30.76 -14.01 8.03
CA GLU A 40 29.71 -15.00 8.23
C GLU A 40 28.69 -14.52 9.25
N PHE A 41 27.41 -14.65 8.90
CA PHE A 41 26.28 -14.32 9.77
C PHE A 41 25.34 -15.51 9.88
N ASP A 42 24.66 -15.67 11.01
CA ASP A 42 23.67 -16.73 11.16
C ASP A 42 22.42 -16.41 10.35
N LEU A 43 21.85 -17.44 9.71
CA LEU A 43 20.59 -17.38 8.99
C LEU A 43 19.48 -17.96 9.87
N ILE A 44 18.62 -17.10 10.39
CA ILE A 44 17.62 -17.47 11.39
C ILE A 44 16.22 -17.51 10.75
N PRO A 45 15.58 -18.68 10.66
CA PRO A 45 14.18 -18.76 10.24
C PRO A 45 13.27 -18.41 11.41
N LEU A 46 12.71 -17.19 11.38
CA LEU A 46 11.70 -16.73 12.34
C LEU A 46 10.28 -17.05 11.89
N ALA A 47 10.05 -17.12 10.58
CA ALA A 47 8.75 -17.47 10.02
C ALA A 47 8.38 -18.90 10.41
N LYS A 48 7.20 -19.10 11.02
CA LYS A 48 6.79 -20.41 11.59
C LYS A 48 6.84 -21.56 10.61
N GLU A 49 6.50 -21.32 9.35
CA GLU A 49 6.55 -22.35 8.29
C GLU A 49 7.98 -22.79 7.94
N LEU A 50 8.98 -21.98 8.30
CA LEU A 50 10.40 -22.27 8.11
C LEU A 50 11.07 -22.86 9.36
N ASN A 51 10.39 -22.96 10.51
CA ASN A 51 11.00 -23.34 11.80
C ASN A 51 11.53 -24.79 11.90
N ARG A 52 11.43 -25.60 10.84
CA ARG A 52 11.99 -26.98 10.80
C ARG A 52 13.45 -27.02 10.32
N GLN A 53 14.12 -25.88 10.21
CA GLN A 53 15.48 -25.77 9.67
C GLN A 53 16.56 -26.13 10.69
N PRO A 54 17.73 -26.63 10.23
CA PRO A 54 18.89 -26.76 11.09
C PRO A 54 19.32 -25.37 11.59
N LYS A 55 19.49 -25.25 12.91
CA LYS A 55 19.77 -23.99 13.63
C LYS A 55 21.16 -23.38 13.35
N ASN A 56 21.93 -23.93 12.41
CA ASN A 56 23.35 -23.61 12.20
C ASN A 56 23.67 -23.18 10.75
N LYS A 57 22.68 -22.83 9.93
CA LYS A 57 22.96 -22.32 8.57
C LYS A 57 23.52 -20.90 8.68
N LYS A 58 24.57 -20.64 7.91
CA LYS A 58 25.21 -19.33 7.83
C LYS A 58 25.07 -18.75 6.42
N VAL A 59 25.22 -17.45 6.34
CA VAL A 59 25.28 -16.67 5.09
C VAL A 59 26.54 -15.83 5.08
N LYS A 60 27.16 -15.69 3.90
CA LYS A 60 28.36 -14.88 3.70
C LYS A 60 28.04 -13.54 3.06
N MET A 61 28.45 -12.45 3.69
CA MET A 61 28.24 -11.09 3.18
C MET A 61 29.49 -10.24 3.31
N TYR A 62 29.69 -9.35 2.35
CA TYR A 62 30.74 -8.34 2.36
C TYR A 62 30.20 -7.01 2.88
N MET A 63 30.90 -6.38 3.81
CA MET A 63 30.51 -5.04 4.31
C MET A 63 31.20 -3.98 3.47
N HIS A 64 30.42 -3.27 2.64
CA HIS A 64 30.92 -2.18 1.79
C HIS A 64 30.34 -0.85 2.28
N ASN A 65 31.17 0.02 2.85
CA ASN A 65 30.76 1.29 3.45
C ASN A 65 29.57 1.11 4.41
N ASP A 66 29.72 0.21 5.38
CA ASP A 66 28.70 -0.17 6.38
C ASP A 66 27.45 -0.89 5.85
N VAL A 67 27.31 -1.09 4.53
CA VAL A 67 26.16 -1.76 3.92
C VAL A 67 26.49 -3.24 3.68
N PRO A 68 25.59 -4.18 4.05
CA PRO A 68 25.77 -5.60 3.73
C PRO A 68 25.51 -5.85 2.24
N TYR A 69 26.52 -6.38 1.56
CA TYR A 69 26.45 -6.86 0.20
C TYR A 69 26.53 -8.39 0.19
N ILE A 70 25.67 -9.03 -0.59
CA ILE A 70 25.60 -10.48 -0.71
C ILE A 70 25.73 -10.88 -2.18
N GLY A 71 26.44 -11.98 -2.44
CA GLY A 71 26.52 -12.57 -3.78
C GLY A 71 25.14 -13.06 -4.21
N ILE A 72 24.80 -12.93 -5.50
CA ILE A 72 23.48 -13.34 -6.01
C ILE A 72 23.24 -14.83 -5.76
N LYS A 73 24.26 -15.67 -5.97
CA LYS A 73 24.15 -17.11 -5.73
C LYS A 73 23.93 -17.42 -4.24
N GLU A 74 24.72 -16.79 -3.38
CA GLU A 74 24.60 -16.93 -1.92
C GLU A 74 23.22 -16.47 -1.41
N PHE A 75 22.68 -15.37 -1.97
CA PHE A 75 21.34 -14.90 -1.64
C PHE A 75 20.25 -15.90 -2.03
N LEU A 76 20.27 -16.40 -3.27
CA LEU A 76 19.30 -17.40 -3.75
C LEU A 76 19.37 -18.68 -2.92
N ASP A 77 20.56 -19.10 -2.50
CA ASP A 77 20.76 -20.24 -1.61
C ASP A 77 20.20 -19.97 -0.20
N ALA A 78 20.39 -18.76 0.35
CA ALA A 78 19.83 -18.34 1.63
C ALA A 78 18.29 -18.38 1.61
N VAL A 79 17.66 -17.93 0.53
CA VAL A 79 16.19 -17.86 0.38
C VAL A 79 15.59 -19.07 -0.34
N SER A 80 16.35 -20.13 -0.59
CA SER A 80 15.93 -21.34 -1.33
C SER A 80 14.71 -22.09 -0.78
N LYS A 81 14.21 -21.72 0.40
CA LYS A 81 12.98 -22.26 1.00
C LYS A 81 11.76 -21.38 0.78
N ILE A 82 11.98 -20.17 0.29
CA ILE A 82 10.97 -19.20 -0.14
C ILE A 82 10.85 -19.25 -1.67
N VAL A 83 11.98 -19.39 -2.37
CA VAL A 83 12.06 -19.49 -3.83
C VAL A 83 12.43 -20.90 -4.30
N LYS A 84 11.98 -21.28 -5.50
CA LYS A 84 12.29 -22.52 -6.24
C LYS A 84 13.68 -22.40 -6.87
N ASN A 85 14.71 -22.25 -6.03
CA ASN A 85 16.09 -22.05 -6.48
C ASN A 85 16.58 -23.18 -7.42
N GLU A 86 16.12 -24.41 -7.19
CA GLU A 86 16.41 -25.58 -8.04
C GLU A 86 15.93 -25.46 -9.50
N ASN A 87 15.00 -24.54 -9.78
CA ASN A 87 14.48 -24.27 -11.12
C ASN A 87 15.11 -23.03 -11.77
N ILE A 88 16.05 -22.37 -11.08
CA ILE A 88 16.76 -21.19 -11.58
C ILE A 88 18.13 -21.65 -12.08
N GLU A 89 18.35 -21.57 -13.39
CA GLU A 89 19.67 -21.75 -13.97
C GLU A 89 20.48 -20.47 -13.78
N TYR A 90 21.56 -20.58 -13.00
CA TYR A 90 22.51 -19.51 -12.75
C TYR A 90 23.70 -19.60 -13.72
N SER A 91 23.97 -18.52 -14.44
CA SER A 91 25.16 -18.37 -15.28
C SER A 91 25.89 -17.09 -14.93
N PHE A 92 27.21 -17.17 -14.73
CA PHE A 92 28.07 -16.02 -14.47
C PHE A 92 29.20 -15.96 -15.49
N ASP A 93 29.31 -14.82 -16.18
CA ASP A 93 30.36 -14.51 -17.16
C ASP A 93 31.12 -13.25 -16.71
N VAL A 94 31.83 -13.35 -15.57
CA VAL A 94 32.77 -12.38 -14.95
C VAL A 94 32.23 -10.97 -14.61
N LYS A 95 31.30 -10.46 -15.40
CA LYS A 95 30.69 -9.13 -15.39
C LYS A 95 29.16 -9.23 -15.51
N LYS A 96 28.61 -10.41 -15.82
CA LYS A 96 27.17 -10.60 -15.99
C LYS A 96 26.70 -11.84 -15.28
N VAL A 97 25.60 -11.71 -14.54
CA VAL A 97 24.82 -12.84 -14.05
C VAL A 97 23.54 -12.92 -14.86
N VAL A 98 23.22 -14.12 -15.35
CA VAL A 98 21.96 -14.43 -16.01
C VAL A 98 21.26 -15.51 -15.20
N LEU A 99 20.06 -15.20 -14.73
CA LEU A 99 19.16 -16.13 -14.07
C LEU A 99 18.07 -16.52 -15.06
N THR A 100 17.94 -17.81 -15.37
CA THR A 100 16.89 -18.31 -16.27
C THR A 100 15.96 -19.24 -15.51
N TYR A 101 14.68 -18.88 -15.44
CA TYR A 101 13.62 -19.71 -14.85
C TYR A 101 12.78 -20.35 -15.95
N LYS A 102 12.72 -21.68 -15.98
CA LYS A 102 11.92 -22.44 -16.96
C LYS A 102 10.49 -22.58 -16.46
N THR A 103 9.52 -22.07 -17.22
CA THR A 103 8.10 -22.07 -16.81
C THR A 103 7.34 -23.33 -17.22
N ASP A 104 7.88 -24.08 -18.18
CA ASP A 104 7.32 -25.34 -18.69
C ASP A 104 8.34 -26.49 -18.65
N LYS A 105 7.83 -27.74 -18.71
CA LYS A 105 8.69 -28.94 -18.78
C LYS A 105 9.45 -29.05 -20.10
N GLU A 106 9.02 -28.33 -21.15
CA GLU A 106 9.61 -28.34 -22.50
C GLU A 106 10.64 -27.22 -22.74
N GLY A 107 10.76 -26.24 -21.85
CA GLY A 107 11.74 -25.15 -21.91
C GLY A 107 11.49 -24.10 -23.00
N LYS A 108 10.29 -24.02 -23.59
CA LYS A 108 10.00 -23.10 -24.71
C LYS A 108 9.73 -21.68 -24.24
N ASN A 109 9.25 -21.50 -23.00
CA ASN A 109 9.08 -20.19 -22.38
C ASN A 109 9.99 -20.09 -21.15
N SER A 110 10.98 -19.20 -21.22
CA SER A 110 11.92 -18.95 -20.13
C SER A 110 11.84 -17.50 -19.68
N LEU A 111 11.69 -17.28 -18.38
CA LEU A 111 11.75 -15.95 -17.76
C LEU A 111 13.20 -15.69 -17.37
N LYS A 112 13.68 -14.46 -17.57
CA LYS A 112 15.10 -14.13 -17.38
C LYS A 112 15.29 -12.86 -16.57
N ILE A 113 16.31 -12.88 -15.72
CA ILE A 113 16.90 -11.69 -15.12
C ILE A 113 18.38 -11.61 -15.54
N VAL A 114 18.80 -10.46 -16.05
CA VAL A 114 20.19 -10.18 -16.42
C VAL A 114 20.71 -9.06 -15.52
N ILE A 115 21.78 -9.33 -14.79
CA ILE A 115 22.44 -8.38 -13.90
C ILE A 115 23.80 -8.07 -14.52
N ASP A 116 23.99 -6.83 -14.97
CA ASP A 116 25.14 -6.40 -15.77
C ASP A 116 25.98 -5.39 -14.99
N TYR A 117 27.21 -5.78 -14.62
CA TYR A 117 28.16 -4.95 -13.88
C TYR A 117 28.64 -3.74 -14.70
N ASP A 118 28.95 -3.91 -15.99
CA ASP A 118 29.49 -2.81 -16.79
C ASP A 118 28.41 -1.73 -17.03
N LYS A 119 27.13 -2.14 -17.08
CA LYS A 119 26.01 -1.22 -17.19
C LYS A 119 25.47 -0.74 -15.84
N GLN A 120 25.72 -1.49 -14.77
CA GLN A 120 25.13 -1.29 -13.44
C GLN A 120 23.59 -1.34 -13.49
N LYS A 121 23.07 -2.33 -14.23
CA LYS A 121 21.64 -2.50 -14.50
C LYS A 121 21.17 -3.91 -14.18
N ILE A 122 19.90 -4.01 -13.83
CA ILE A 122 19.16 -5.28 -13.74
C ILE A 122 18.04 -5.22 -14.77
N THR A 123 18.02 -6.17 -15.69
CA THR A 123 17.03 -6.28 -16.75
C THR A 123 16.17 -7.50 -16.49
N VAL A 124 14.84 -7.33 -16.49
CA VAL A 124 13.87 -8.39 -16.21
C VAL A 124 12.98 -8.58 -17.42
N SER A 125 12.91 -9.81 -17.94
CA SER A 125 12.12 -10.10 -19.15
C SER A 125 10.61 -9.98 -18.94
N ASP A 126 10.12 -10.29 -17.74
CA ASP A 126 8.68 -10.30 -17.46
C ASP A 126 8.47 -10.30 -15.94
N TYR A 127 7.48 -9.54 -15.47
CA TYR A 127 7.19 -9.41 -14.04
C TYR A 127 6.80 -10.75 -13.38
N SER A 128 6.20 -11.66 -14.16
CA SER A 128 5.85 -13.00 -13.70
C SER A 128 7.04 -13.83 -13.24
N PHE A 129 8.29 -13.41 -13.54
CA PHE A 129 9.48 -14.05 -12.96
C PHE A 129 9.39 -14.06 -11.44
N PHE A 130 9.06 -12.92 -10.82
CA PHE A 130 9.06 -12.78 -9.36
C PHE A 130 7.98 -13.60 -8.68
N ILE A 131 6.83 -13.79 -9.34
CA ILE A 131 5.75 -14.65 -8.82
C ILE A 131 6.09 -16.13 -9.05
N SER A 132 6.61 -16.47 -10.23
CA SER A 132 6.86 -17.86 -10.65
C SER A 132 7.91 -18.56 -9.80
N ILE A 133 8.94 -17.82 -9.35
CA ILE A 133 10.00 -18.38 -8.50
C ILE A 133 9.52 -18.69 -7.10
N LEU A 134 8.41 -18.12 -6.60
CA LEU A 134 7.96 -18.37 -5.23
C LEU A 134 7.45 -19.80 -5.07
N ARG A 135 7.81 -20.44 -3.95
CA ARG A 135 7.29 -21.77 -3.59
C ARG A 135 5.84 -21.70 -3.15
N ASN A 136 5.53 -20.71 -2.32
CA ASN A 136 4.21 -20.48 -1.75
C ASN A 136 3.76 -19.08 -2.16
N HIS A 137 2.91 -19.01 -3.18
CA HIS A 137 2.18 -17.80 -3.54
C HIS A 137 0.69 -18.19 -3.59
N GLU A 138 -0.05 -17.81 -2.55
CA GLU A 138 -1.49 -18.04 -2.45
C GLU A 138 -2.13 -16.69 -2.13
N ARG A 139 -3.20 -16.36 -2.87
CA ARG A 139 -3.97 -15.15 -2.60
C ARG A 139 -4.96 -15.44 -1.48
N GLY A 140 -5.15 -14.51 -0.55
CA GLY A 140 -6.12 -14.68 0.54
C GLY A 140 -7.53 -14.88 0.01
N GLU A 141 -7.81 -14.23 -1.13
CA GLU A 141 -9.10 -14.27 -1.81
C GLU A 141 -9.44 -15.66 -2.34
N GLU A 142 -8.46 -16.53 -2.61
CA GLU A 142 -8.67 -17.90 -3.11
C GLU A 142 -9.37 -18.82 -2.08
N LYS A 143 -9.43 -18.39 -0.82
CA LYS A 143 -10.11 -19.12 0.27
C LYS A 143 -11.57 -18.73 0.43
N LEU A 144 -12.01 -17.70 -0.28
CA LEU A 144 -13.38 -17.23 -0.27
C LEU A 144 -14.24 -17.97 -1.29
N ASP A 145 -15.54 -17.68 -1.27
CA ASP A 145 -16.50 -18.17 -2.26
C ASP A 145 -16.36 -17.41 -3.60
N ILE A 146 -15.14 -17.40 -4.16
CA ILE A 146 -14.78 -16.67 -5.37
C ILE A 146 -13.99 -17.60 -6.31
N GLU A 147 -14.10 -17.37 -7.61
CA GLU A 147 -13.35 -18.04 -8.66
C GLU A 147 -12.69 -17.00 -9.60
N PHE A 148 -11.39 -17.14 -9.83
CA PHE A 148 -10.63 -16.34 -10.79
C PHE A 148 -10.66 -17.03 -12.16
N LEU A 149 -11.51 -16.54 -13.06
CA LEU A 149 -11.80 -17.21 -14.33
C LEU A 149 -10.76 -16.91 -15.41
N LYS A 150 -10.30 -15.66 -15.48
CA LYS A 150 -9.37 -15.19 -16.53
C LYS A 150 -8.54 -14.03 -16.04
N SER A 151 -7.28 -13.98 -16.47
CA SER A 151 -6.39 -12.82 -16.35
C SER A 151 -5.88 -12.45 -17.74
N GLU A 152 -5.99 -11.18 -18.12
CA GLU A 152 -5.56 -10.68 -19.42
C GLU A 152 -4.74 -9.39 -19.28
N ASN A 153 -3.50 -9.42 -19.77
CA ASN A 153 -2.67 -8.22 -19.91
C ASN A 153 -2.98 -7.54 -21.24
N LYS A 154 -3.34 -6.25 -21.20
CA LYS A 154 -3.71 -5.47 -22.39
C LYS A 154 -2.51 -4.91 -23.16
N ASN A 155 -1.38 -4.77 -22.49
CA ASN A 155 -0.14 -4.25 -23.04
C ASN A 155 1.04 -4.95 -22.33
N LEU A 156 1.37 -6.17 -22.77
CA LEU A 156 2.45 -6.95 -22.16
C LEU A 156 3.80 -6.22 -22.32
N THR A 157 4.49 -6.01 -21.21
CA THR A 157 5.83 -5.44 -21.19
C THR A 157 6.84 -6.58 -21.28
N LYS A 158 7.54 -6.66 -22.41
CA LYS A 158 8.52 -7.73 -22.70
C LYS A 158 9.85 -7.58 -21.97
N GLU A 159 10.09 -6.43 -21.35
CA GLU A 159 11.29 -6.16 -20.58
C GLU A 159 11.13 -4.85 -19.80
N PHE A 160 11.65 -4.80 -18.57
CA PHE A 160 11.87 -3.55 -17.85
C PHE A 160 13.23 -3.59 -17.12
N GLU A 161 13.74 -2.42 -16.77
CA GLU A 161 15.09 -2.26 -16.22
C GLU A 161 15.09 -1.50 -14.90
N TYR A 162 15.94 -1.95 -13.96
CA TYR A 162 16.40 -1.17 -12.83
C TYR A 162 17.76 -0.56 -13.17
N ASP A 163 17.81 0.76 -13.34
CA ASP A 163 19.06 1.50 -13.58
C ASP A 163 19.64 2.00 -12.25
N LEU A 164 20.55 1.22 -11.67
CA LEU A 164 21.07 1.47 -10.32
C LEU A 164 21.96 2.72 -10.24
N ARG A 165 22.58 3.12 -11.36
CA ARG A 165 23.37 4.37 -11.45
C ARG A 165 22.53 5.60 -11.18
N LYS A 166 21.24 5.59 -11.51
CA LYS A 166 20.34 6.71 -11.20
C LYS A 166 20.29 7.02 -9.70
N TYR A 167 20.62 6.06 -8.85
CA TYR A 167 20.54 6.14 -7.38
C TYR A 167 21.90 6.05 -6.69
N ASP A 168 23.00 6.04 -7.44
CA ASP A 168 24.35 5.85 -6.89
C ASP A 168 24.48 4.55 -6.07
N ILE A 169 23.77 3.51 -6.52
CA ILE A 169 23.83 2.13 -6.01
C ILE A 169 24.68 1.33 -6.99
N PHE A 170 25.68 0.62 -6.48
CA PHE A 170 26.65 -0.07 -7.31
C PHE A 170 26.58 -1.57 -7.13
N ILE A 171 26.73 -2.30 -8.23
CA ILE A 171 26.99 -3.73 -8.31
C ILE A 171 28.50 -3.90 -8.15
N LEU A 172 28.90 -4.71 -7.17
CA LEU A 172 30.29 -5.12 -6.97
C LEU A 172 30.51 -6.50 -7.59
N LYS A 173 31.78 -6.92 -7.73
CA LYS A 173 32.10 -8.23 -8.31
C LYS A 173 33.40 -8.80 -7.80
N ASP A 174 33.50 -10.11 -7.85
CA ASP A 174 34.78 -10.83 -7.79
C ASP A 174 34.86 -11.87 -8.92
N LYS A 175 35.76 -12.84 -8.79
CA LYS A 175 35.93 -13.92 -9.78
C LYS A 175 34.79 -14.95 -9.79
N SER A 176 33.89 -14.93 -8.81
CA SER A 176 32.90 -15.97 -8.56
C SER A 176 31.45 -15.50 -8.69
N ASP A 177 31.15 -14.24 -8.37
CA ASP A 177 29.78 -13.71 -8.35
C ASP A 177 29.74 -12.18 -8.54
N LEU A 178 28.54 -11.64 -8.76
CA LEU A 178 28.21 -10.23 -8.56
C LEU A 178 27.54 -10.06 -7.20
N TYR A 179 27.88 -8.95 -6.54
CA TYR A 179 27.41 -8.62 -5.20
C TYR A 179 26.54 -7.36 -5.26
N LEU A 180 25.38 -7.42 -4.63
CA LEU A 180 24.46 -6.29 -4.50
C LEU A 180 24.10 -6.07 -3.02
N PRO A 181 23.61 -4.87 -2.65
CA PRO A 181 23.07 -4.66 -1.33
C PRO A 181 22.02 -5.73 -1.00
N GLN A 182 22.15 -6.37 0.16
CA GLN A 182 21.29 -7.46 0.60
C GLN A 182 19.81 -7.03 0.57
N ILE A 183 19.52 -5.83 1.06
CA ILE A 183 18.17 -5.25 1.07
C ILE A 183 17.60 -5.00 -0.33
N LEU A 184 18.43 -4.68 -1.32
CA LEU A 184 18.01 -4.52 -2.71
C LEU A 184 17.60 -5.87 -3.32
N LEU A 185 18.38 -6.91 -3.07
CA LEU A 185 18.04 -8.28 -3.51
C LEU A 185 16.78 -8.79 -2.82
N ASN A 186 16.60 -8.50 -1.53
CA ASN A 186 15.35 -8.74 -0.83
C ASN A 186 14.17 -8.08 -1.54
N GLN A 187 14.27 -6.78 -1.78
CA GLN A 187 13.20 -6.01 -2.40
C GLN A 187 12.84 -6.52 -3.79
N ILE A 188 13.82 -6.86 -4.62
CA ILE A 188 13.58 -7.32 -6.00
C ILE A 188 13.01 -8.74 -6.03
N PHE A 189 13.67 -9.70 -5.39
CA PHE A 189 13.30 -11.11 -5.54
C PHE A 189 12.13 -11.53 -4.66
N LEU A 190 11.93 -10.86 -3.52
CA LEU A 190 10.92 -11.23 -2.55
C LEU A 190 9.77 -10.23 -2.48
N ASN A 191 9.65 -9.23 -3.37
CA ASN A 191 8.55 -8.25 -3.33
C ASN A 191 7.16 -8.90 -3.17
N GLU A 192 6.91 -9.98 -3.90
CA GLU A 192 5.63 -10.70 -3.93
C GLU A 192 5.51 -11.77 -2.82
N SER A 193 6.51 -11.87 -1.94
CA SER A 193 6.55 -12.84 -0.84
C SER A 193 6.13 -12.20 0.48
N ASN A 194 5.33 -12.93 1.26
CA ASN A 194 5.05 -12.52 2.65
C ASN A 194 6.19 -12.84 3.61
N ILE A 195 7.17 -13.64 3.17
CA ILE A 195 8.40 -13.90 3.89
C ILE A 195 9.52 -13.10 3.26
N GLN A 196 10.18 -12.31 4.09
CA GLN A 196 11.28 -11.43 3.72
C GLN A 196 12.54 -11.81 4.48
N THR A 197 13.64 -11.20 4.06
CA THR A 197 14.91 -11.20 4.79
C THR A 197 15.04 -9.91 5.60
N TYR A 198 15.62 -9.98 6.80
CA TYR A 198 15.89 -8.82 7.66
C TYR A 198 17.25 -8.97 8.32
N PHE A 199 18.23 -8.19 7.85
CA PHE A 199 19.54 -8.13 8.49
C PHE A 199 19.54 -7.07 9.59
N ASN A 200 19.82 -7.49 10.83
CA ASN A 200 19.81 -6.60 11.99
C ASN A 200 21.21 -6.23 12.49
N GLY A 201 22.23 -6.39 11.65
CA GLY A 201 23.63 -6.14 11.99
C GLY A 201 24.36 -7.29 12.67
N GLU A 202 23.64 -8.37 13.04
CA GLU A 202 24.21 -9.58 13.66
C GLU A 202 23.76 -10.85 12.95
N VAL A 203 22.47 -10.95 12.60
CA VAL A 203 21.90 -12.13 11.94
C VAL A 203 21.04 -11.72 10.75
N LEU A 204 20.91 -12.62 9.77
CA LEU A 204 19.97 -12.51 8.68
C LEU A 204 18.71 -13.32 9.02
N ASN A 205 17.61 -12.63 9.35
CA ASN A 205 16.36 -13.29 9.68
C ASN A 205 15.53 -13.57 8.42
N LEU A 206 14.90 -14.74 8.33
CA LEU A 206 13.80 -15.04 7.40
C LEU A 206 12.49 -14.93 8.18
N PHE A 207 11.71 -13.88 7.94
CA PHE A 207 10.57 -13.54 8.78
C PHE A 207 9.31 -13.28 7.94
N ARG A 208 8.14 -13.48 8.55
CA ARG A 208 6.85 -13.19 7.94
C ARG A 208 6.26 -11.93 8.57
N PHE A 209 5.84 -10.95 7.76
CA PHE A 209 5.33 -9.66 8.28
C PHE A 209 4.25 -9.81 9.35
N VAL A 210 3.18 -10.55 9.08
CA VAL A 210 2.07 -10.70 10.05
C VAL A 210 2.50 -11.31 11.38
N GLU A 211 3.49 -12.21 11.36
CA GLU A 211 4.01 -12.86 12.57
C GLU A 211 4.93 -11.92 13.35
N SER A 212 5.81 -11.20 12.65
CA SER A 212 6.78 -10.30 13.29
C SER A 212 6.22 -8.94 13.66
N LEU A 213 5.15 -8.46 13.03
CA LEU A 213 4.50 -7.20 13.40
C LEU A 213 3.42 -7.38 14.49
N SER A 214 3.18 -8.61 14.93
CA SER A 214 2.17 -8.94 15.96
C SER A 214 2.82 -9.40 17.26
N GLY A 215 2.18 -9.08 18.39
CA GLY A 215 2.60 -9.55 19.71
C GLY A 215 4.06 -9.19 20.02
N SER A 216 4.87 -10.17 20.47
CA SER A 216 6.31 -9.98 20.72
C SER A 216 7.20 -10.20 19.50
N GLY A 217 6.64 -10.46 18.32
CA GLY A 217 7.39 -10.77 17.11
C GLY A 217 8.41 -9.68 16.72
N TYR A 218 8.07 -8.41 16.94
CA TYR A 218 8.89 -7.27 16.52
C TYR A 218 10.16 -7.16 17.38
N PHE A 219 10.07 -7.61 18.63
CA PHE A 219 11.21 -7.65 19.54
C PHE A 219 12.25 -8.65 19.03
N TYR A 220 11.82 -9.88 18.70
CA TYR A 220 12.72 -10.91 18.19
C TYR A 220 13.33 -10.54 16.84
N LEU A 221 12.57 -9.87 15.96
CA LEU A 221 13.07 -9.43 14.66
C LEU A 221 14.24 -8.43 14.80
N ARG A 222 14.10 -7.47 15.72
CA ARG A 222 15.09 -6.40 15.93
C ARG A 222 16.24 -6.78 16.87
N GLN A 223 16.09 -7.86 17.62
CA GLN A 223 17.03 -8.25 18.68
C GLN A 223 18.42 -8.51 18.10
N SER A 224 19.38 -7.68 18.50
CA SER A 224 20.79 -7.80 18.14
C SER A 224 21.69 -7.04 19.10
N ILE A 225 23.00 -7.29 19.05
CA ILE A 225 24.01 -6.48 19.74
C ILE A 225 23.93 -4.99 19.38
N LYS A 226 23.42 -4.65 18.18
CA LYS A 226 23.30 -3.27 17.70
C LYS A 226 22.24 -2.46 18.44
N ASN A 227 21.32 -3.11 19.16
CA ASN A 227 20.36 -2.40 20.01
C ASN A 227 21.03 -1.59 21.14
N ASN A 228 22.27 -1.94 21.51
CA ASN A 228 23.03 -1.21 22.52
C ASN A 228 23.73 0.04 21.96
N GLU A 229 23.95 0.08 20.65
CA GLU A 229 24.58 1.22 19.97
C GLU A 229 23.59 2.39 19.88
N THR A 230 24.11 3.62 19.96
CA THR A 230 23.31 4.86 19.85
C THR A 230 23.47 5.55 18.50
N SER A 231 24.44 5.12 17.70
CA SER A 231 24.80 5.75 16.43
C SER A 231 24.60 4.77 15.29
N ILE A 232 23.78 5.16 14.31
CA ILE A 232 23.71 4.47 13.03
C ILE A 232 24.98 4.82 12.22
N PRO A 233 25.69 3.83 11.65
CA PRO A 233 26.83 4.08 10.78
C PRO A 233 26.52 5.05 9.64
N SER A 234 27.46 5.94 9.31
CA SER A 234 27.24 6.99 8.29
C SER A 234 26.98 6.40 6.92
N GLY A 235 27.73 5.37 6.51
CA GLY A 235 27.55 4.73 5.20
C GLY A 235 26.17 4.09 5.04
N LEU A 236 25.61 3.55 6.14
CA LEU A 236 24.27 2.97 6.14
C LEU A 236 23.17 4.05 6.00
N LYS A 237 23.32 5.20 6.66
CA LYS A 237 22.39 6.34 6.52
C LYS A 237 22.44 6.94 5.11
N GLU A 238 23.64 7.10 4.56
CA GLU A 238 23.83 7.57 3.17
C GLU A 238 23.19 6.60 2.18
N PHE A 239 23.37 5.30 2.38
CA PHE A 239 22.74 4.29 1.55
C PHE A 239 21.22 4.28 1.70
N GLN A 240 20.67 4.54 2.89
CA GLN A 240 19.22 4.68 3.07
C GLN A 240 18.64 5.79 2.19
N ALA A 241 19.24 6.98 2.11
CA ALA A 241 18.75 8.05 1.23
C ALA A 241 18.72 7.62 -0.26
N LYS A 242 19.77 6.92 -0.71
CA LYS A 242 19.87 6.37 -2.08
C LYS A 242 18.80 5.31 -2.33
N TYR A 243 18.68 4.36 -1.42
CA TYR A 243 17.72 3.26 -1.50
C TYR A 243 16.28 3.75 -1.43
N PHE A 244 15.99 4.79 -0.65
CA PHE A 244 14.64 5.36 -0.56
C PHE A 244 14.17 5.93 -1.89
N SER A 245 15.06 6.62 -2.61
CA SER A 245 14.79 7.11 -3.97
C SER A 245 14.50 5.95 -4.93
N PHE A 246 15.31 4.88 -4.87
CA PHE A 246 15.09 3.67 -5.65
C PHE A 246 13.74 3.01 -5.33
N LEU A 247 13.44 2.86 -4.03
CA LEU A 247 12.25 2.21 -3.53
C LEU A 247 10.98 2.95 -3.98
N LEU A 248 10.93 4.27 -3.79
CA LEU A 248 9.79 5.06 -4.22
C LEU A 248 9.64 5.04 -5.74
N ASP A 249 10.73 5.13 -6.50
CA ASP A 249 10.66 5.11 -7.97
C ASP A 249 10.13 3.80 -8.53
N HIS A 250 10.41 2.67 -7.90
CA HIS A 250 10.07 1.36 -8.47
C HIS A 250 8.94 0.62 -7.76
N TYR A 251 8.59 0.97 -6.52
CA TYR A 251 7.64 0.21 -5.70
C TYR A 251 6.54 1.05 -5.05
N TYR A 252 6.57 2.37 -5.19
CA TYR A 252 5.47 3.24 -4.77
C TYR A 252 4.48 3.45 -5.92
N GLY A 253 3.25 2.96 -5.76
CA GLY A 253 2.23 2.88 -6.80
C GLY A 253 1.64 4.22 -7.23
N ILE A 254 1.69 5.24 -6.38
CA ILE A 254 1.16 6.56 -6.69
C ILE A 254 2.18 7.29 -7.58
N LYS A 255 2.01 7.18 -8.90
CA LYS A 255 2.82 7.88 -9.91
C LYS A 255 2.12 9.03 -10.59
N PHE A 256 0.85 9.25 -10.28
CA PHE A 256 0.07 10.33 -10.87
C PHE A 256 -0.11 11.43 -9.84
N ASN A 257 -0.03 12.67 -10.28
CA ASN A 257 -0.47 13.84 -9.54
C ASN A 257 -2.00 13.97 -9.64
N GLU A 258 -2.60 14.84 -8.84
CA GLU A 258 -4.06 15.10 -8.87
C GLU A 258 -4.55 15.57 -10.24
N ASP A 259 -3.70 16.21 -11.04
CA ASP A 259 -3.97 16.65 -12.41
C ASP A 259 -3.70 15.57 -13.48
N GLU A 260 -3.58 14.31 -13.05
CA GLU A 260 -3.24 13.14 -13.87
C GLU A 260 -1.85 13.21 -14.53
N THR A 261 -0.99 14.18 -14.18
CA THR A 261 0.39 14.21 -14.69
C THR A 261 1.27 13.16 -14.02
N MET A 262 2.14 12.51 -14.79
CA MET A 262 3.02 11.47 -14.27
C MET A 262 4.21 12.08 -13.54
N ASN A 263 4.45 11.63 -12.32
CA ASN A 263 5.69 11.86 -11.57
C ASN A 263 6.71 10.78 -11.93
N GLU A 264 7.72 11.16 -12.70
CA GLU A 264 8.75 10.24 -13.19
C GLU A 264 9.79 9.83 -12.14
N SER A 265 10.00 10.63 -11.08
CA SER A 265 10.97 10.28 -10.02
C SER A 265 10.80 11.06 -8.71
N TYR A 266 10.93 10.34 -7.60
CA TYR A 266 11.01 10.81 -6.23
C TYR A 266 12.42 11.15 -5.77
N LYS A 267 13.45 11.01 -6.62
CA LYS A 267 14.84 11.34 -6.24
C LYS A 267 14.97 12.78 -5.77
N GLY A 268 14.35 13.73 -6.49
CA GLY A 268 14.35 15.14 -6.12
C GLY A 268 13.66 15.40 -4.78
N PHE A 269 12.57 14.67 -4.49
CA PHE A 269 11.86 14.73 -3.21
C PHE A 269 12.77 14.27 -2.06
N ILE A 270 13.41 13.11 -2.18
CA ILE A 270 14.29 12.56 -1.13
C ILE A 270 15.55 13.40 -0.91
N GLU A 271 16.11 14.01 -1.97
CA GLU A 271 17.28 14.88 -1.85
C GLU A 271 17.03 16.05 -0.88
N THR A 272 15.79 16.55 -0.77
CA THR A 272 15.45 17.63 0.18
C THR A 272 15.58 17.22 1.66
N TYR A 273 15.56 15.92 1.95
CA TYR A 273 15.70 15.38 3.32
C TYR A 273 17.11 14.86 3.62
N LYS A 274 17.99 14.78 2.61
CA LYS A 274 19.28 14.07 2.70
C LYS A 274 20.11 14.46 3.92
N ASN A 275 20.31 15.77 4.16
CA ASN A 275 21.09 16.25 5.31
C ASN A 275 20.54 15.76 6.66
N ARG A 276 19.22 15.59 6.76
CA ARG A 276 18.55 15.12 7.98
C ARG A 276 18.54 13.58 8.06
N ILE A 277 18.40 12.88 6.93
CA ILE A 277 18.59 11.42 6.86
C ILE A 277 20.02 11.04 7.27
N THR A 278 21.03 11.78 6.80
CA THR A 278 22.45 11.51 7.07
C THR A 278 22.96 12.19 8.34
N HIS A 279 22.08 12.77 9.15
CA HIS A 279 22.45 13.51 10.34
C HIS A 279 23.22 12.63 11.34
N THR A 280 24.17 13.22 12.07
CA THR A 280 25.01 12.48 13.04
C THR A 280 24.18 11.87 14.17
N ASN A 281 23.18 12.61 14.66
CA ASN A 281 22.15 12.10 15.58
C ASN A 281 21.18 11.13 14.87
N SER A 282 21.18 9.87 15.29
CA SER A 282 20.30 8.79 14.80
C SER A 282 18.80 9.05 15.00
N ASP A 283 18.44 9.81 16.02
CA ASP A 283 17.04 10.13 16.30
C ASP A 283 16.46 11.03 15.21
N ILE A 284 17.26 12.00 14.74
CA ILE A 284 16.88 12.86 13.61
C ILE A 284 16.70 12.02 12.35
N HIS A 285 17.51 10.99 12.13
CA HIS A 285 17.34 10.07 10.99
C HIS A 285 15.98 9.36 11.00
N TYR A 286 15.57 8.78 12.14
CA TYR A 286 14.28 8.09 12.25
C TYR A 286 13.09 9.06 12.18
N LEU A 287 13.19 10.24 12.82
CA LEU A 287 12.18 11.29 12.69
C LEU A 287 12.04 11.75 11.25
N THR A 288 13.16 11.94 10.54
CA THR A 288 13.16 12.33 9.12
C THR A 288 12.49 11.27 8.26
N THR A 289 12.73 9.98 8.51
CA THR A 289 12.04 8.91 7.78
C THR A 289 10.53 8.98 7.97
N ARG A 290 10.06 9.26 9.19
CA ARG A 290 8.62 9.45 9.48
C ARG A 290 8.06 10.71 8.82
N GLU A 291 8.83 11.79 8.75
CA GLU A 291 8.45 13.01 8.03
C GLU A 291 8.32 12.75 6.54
N ILE A 292 9.25 12.03 5.92
CA ILE A 292 9.17 11.66 4.50
C ILE A 292 7.89 10.88 4.21
N ILE A 293 7.60 9.86 5.02
CA ILE A 293 6.36 9.07 4.93
C ILE A 293 5.13 9.95 5.07
N ARG A 294 5.16 10.96 5.95
CA ARG A 294 4.08 11.92 6.10
C ARG A 294 3.93 12.80 4.86
N ASP A 295 5.03 13.33 4.35
CA ASP A 295 5.06 14.33 3.29
C ASP A 295 4.73 13.75 1.91
N LEU A 296 4.69 12.42 1.77
CA LEU A 296 4.08 11.74 0.62
C LEU A 296 2.57 11.99 0.50
N ASP A 297 1.92 12.47 1.56
CA ASP A 297 0.48 12.80 1.63
C ASP A 297 -0.47 11.67 1.19
N ASP A 298 -0.08 10.44 1.49
CA ASP A 298 -0.84 9.23 1.15
C ASP A 298 -1.42 8.56 2.42
N SER A 299 -2.74 8.33 2.42
CA SER A 299 -3.44 7.65 3.53
C SER A 299 -3.16 6.15 3.64
N HIS A 300 -2.62 5.52 2.59
CA HIS A 300 -2.14 4.13 2.61
C HIS A 300 -0.69 4.01 3.07
N THR A 301 0.05 5.11 3.16
CA THR A 301 1.45 5.13 3.55
C THR A 301 1.61 5.38 5.04
N ALA A 302 2.42 4.57 5.71
CA ALA A 302 2.61 4.63 7.16
C ALA A 302 4.00 4.16 7.59
N TYR A 303 4.46 4.65 8.73
CA TYR A 303 5.67 4.16 9.38
C TYR A 303 5.27 3.13 10.44
N ILE A 304 5.80 1.91 10.33
CA ILE A 304 5.26 0.74 11.05
C ILE A 304 6.16 0.34 12.21
N LEU A 305 7.47 0.24 11.98
CA LEU A 305 8.42 -0.25 12.98
C LEU A 305 9.73 0.52 12.89
N ASP A 306 10.26 0.93 14.03
CA ASP A 306 11.59 1.52 14.11
C ASP A 306 12.69 0.46 13.89
N GLY A 307 13.80 0.89 13.29
CA GLY A 307 14.99 0.08 13.08
C GLY A 307 15.70 -0.36 14.37
N TYR A 308 16.64 -1.29 14.22
CA TYR A 308 17.31 -1.94 15.35
C TYR A 308 18.30 -1.04 16.10
N TYR A 309 18.60 0.17 15.62
CA TYR A 309 19.34 1.18 16.40
C TYR A 309 18.45 2.11 17.24
N SER A 310 17.13 2.12 17.02
CA SER A 310 16.22 3.03 17.73
C SER A 310 16.00 2.61 19.19
N LYS A 311 16.03 3.59 20.10
CA LYS A 311 15.73 3.42 21.54
C LYS A 311 14.31 3.86 21.94
N ASN A 312 13.41 4.01 20.95
CA ASN A 312 11.94 4.12 21.05
C ASN A 312 11.31 5.31 21.82
N ASN A 313 11.96 6.47 22.00
CA ASN A 313 11.38 7.58 22.79
C ASN A 313 11.21 8.94 22.08
N GLU A 314 11.61 9.09 20.83
CA GLU A 314 11.75 10.43 20.23
C GLU A 314 10.49 10.96 19.55
N VAL A 315 9.67 10.09 18.96
CA VAL A 315 8.40 10.50 18.34
C VAL A 315 7.42 11.09 19.35
N LEU A 316 7.44 10.56 20.59
CA LEU A 316 6.61 11.08 21.68
C LEU A 316 7.05 12.49 22.11
N LYS A 317 8.32 12.84 21.91
CA LYS A 317 8.88 14.17 22.23
C LYS A 317 8.70 15.16 21.08
N HIS A 318 8.71 14.66 19.84
CA HIS A 318 8.64 15.46 18.63
C HIS A 318 7.52 14.94 17.70
N PRO A 319 6.25 15.27 18.00
CA PRO A 319 5.13 14.83 17.19
C PRO A 319 5.19 15.48 15.80
N ILE A 320 5.13 14.66 14.76
CA ILE A 320 5.08 15.12 13.37
C ILE A 320 3.66 15.55 13.03
N LYS A 321 3.51 16.81 12.60
CA LYS A 321 2.21 17.39 12.25
C LYS A 321 1.61 16.65 11.05
N SER A 322 0.33 16.30 11.14
CA SER A 322 -0.42 15.72 10.01
C SER A 322 -0.64 16.75 8.90
N ASN A 323 -0.62 16.29 7.64
CA ASN A 323 -0.99 17.12 6.50
C ASN A 323 -2.44 17.57 6.58
N LYS A 324 -2.74 18.71 5.95
CA LYS A 324 -4.09 19.30 5.97
C LYS A 324 -5.12 18.34 5.37
N ARG A 325 -4.85 17.76 4.19
CA ARG A 325 -5.74 16.83 3.50
C ARG A 325 -6.16 15.65 4.39
N ILE A 326 -5.18 15.01 5.03
CA ILE A 326 -5.40 13.90 5.96
C ILE A 326 -6.17 14.35 7.21
N THR A 327 -5.79 15.50 7.78
CA THR A 327 -6.44 16.07 8.97
C THR A 327 -7.90 16.40 8.70
N ASP A 328 -8.20 17.02 7.55
CA ASP A 328 -9.55 17.34 7.11
C ASP A 328 -10.39 16.07 6.94
N ARG A 329 -9.83 15.02 6.34
CA ARG A 329 -10.49 13.71 6.23
C ARG A 329 -10.87 13.15 7.59
N PHE A 330 -9.95 13.16 8.56
CA PHE A 330 -10.25 12.66 9.91
C PHE A 330 -11.30 13.51 10.63
N ASN A 331 -11.22 14.84 10.54
CA ASN A 331 -12.22 15.74 11.12
C ASN A 331 -13.61 15.52 10.51
N LEU A 332 -13.68 15.34 9.19
CA LEU A 332 -14.92 14.99 8.51
C LEU A 332 -15.42 13.61 8.94
N GLY A 333 -14.51 12.63 9.07
CA GLY A 333 -14.79 11.30 9.61
C GLY A 333 -15.47 11.37 10.97
N GLU A 334 -14.93 12.14 11.91
CA GLU A 334 -15.53 12.35 13.24
C GLU A 334 -16.95 12.95 13.15
N LYS A 335 -17.16 13.91 12.25
CA LYS A 335 -18.48 14.52 12.01
C LYS A 335 -19.48 13.53 11.42
N LEU A 336 -19.05 12.74 10.43
CA LEU A 336 -19.87 11.70 9.82
C LEU A 336 -20.17 10.57 10.80
N GLY A 337 -19.19 10.16 11.62
CA GLY A 337 -19.34 9.17 12.66
C GLY A 337 -20.43 9.55 13.67
N LYS A 338 -20.47 10.82 14.10
CA LYS A 338 -21.54 11.32 14.98
C LYS A 338 -22.95 11.23 14.37
N LEU A 339 -23.08 11.21 13.05
CA LEU A 339 -24.37 11.00 12.37
C LEU A 339 -24.64 9.50 12.19
N TYR A 340 -23.65 8.78 11.68
CA TYR A 340 -23.67 7.35 11.41
C TYR A 340 -24.01 6.51 12.65
N PHE A 341 -23.35 6.78 13.79
CA PHE A 341 -23.51 5.98 15.01
C PHE A 341 -24.73 6.35 15.85
N LYS A 342 -25.51 7.38 15.48
CA LYS A 342 -26.79 7.65 16.18
C LYS A 342 -27.78 6.50 16.05
N SER A 343 -27.76 5.82 14.92
CA SER A 343 -28.56 4.62 14.68
C SER A 343 -27.82 3.34 15.07
N ASN A 344 -26.49 3.30 14.92
CA ASN A 344 -25.60 2.14 15.20
C ASN A 344 -26.09 0.82 14.58
N ILE A 345 -26.40 0.83 13.30
CA ILE A 345 -26.99 -0.31 12.57
C ILE A 345 -25.99 -0.82 11.53
N GLU A 346 -24.93 -1.46 12.01
CA GLU A 346 -23.99 -2.18 11.14
C GLU A 346 -24.67 -3.42 10.56
N TYR A 347 -24.65 -3.56 9.23
CA TYR A 347 -25.19 -4.69 8.49
C TYR A 347 -26.69 -4.98 8.70
N GLN A 348 -27.49 -4.07 9.23
CA GLN A 348 -28.95 -4.27 9.34
C GLN A 348 -29.70 -3.30 8.44
N ASN A 349 -30.93 -3.66 8.11
CA ASN A 349 -31.78 -2.88 7.23
C ASN A 349 -32.37 -1.66 7.96
N VAL A 350 -32.26 -0.50 7.33
CA VAL A 350 -33.04 0.69 7.68
C VAL A 350 -33.92 1.05 6.48
N PHE A 351 -35.24 0.99 6.65
CA PHE A 351 -36.18 1.16 5.55
C PHE A 351 -36.61 2.61 5.40
N THR A 352 -36.75 3.06 4.15
CA THR A 352 -37.37 4.36 3.85
C THR A 352 -38.87 4.37 4.23
N PRO A 353 -39.46 5.54 4.52
CA PRO A 353 -40.87 5.64 4.93
C PRO A 353 -41.89 5.00 3.98
N ASP A 354 -41.61 4.96 2.68
CA ASP A 354 -42.44 4.31 1.67
C ASP A 354 -42.29 2.78 1.60
N GLY A 355 -41.37 2.21 2.40
CA GLY A 355 -41.08 0.79 2.46
C GLY A 355 -40.52 0.20 1.17
N LYS A 356 -39.96 1.01 0.25
CA LYS A 356 -39.45 0.52 -1.04
C LYS A 356 -37.93 0.40 -1.11
N THR A 357 -37.22 1.10 -0.22
CA THR A 357 -35.76 1.15 -0.21
C THR A 357 -35.23 0.73 1.15
N SER A 358 -34.22 -0.15 1.14
CA SER A 358 -33.44 -0.46 2.34
C SER A 358 -32.04 0.16 2.24
N VAL A 359 -31.59 0.73 3.35
CA VAL A 359 -30.21 1.19 3.54
C VAL A 359 -29.48 0.19 4.43
N ILE A 360 -28.40 -0.38 3.92
CA ILE A 360 -27.52 -1.30 4.66
C ILE A 360 -26.17 -0.61 4.82
N SER A 361 -25.81 -0.26 6.06
CA SER A 361 -24.60 0.49 6.37
C SER A 361 -23.50 -0.42 6.92
N PHE A 362 -22.25 -0.19 6.52
CA PHE A 362 -21.10 -0.90 7.06
C PHE A 362 -19.81 -0.07 6.97
N LYS A 363 -19.06 -0.03 8.07
CA LYS A 363 -17.87 0.84 8.22
C LYS A 363 -16.55 0.23 7.69
N ALA A 364 -16.54 -1.05 7.38
CA ALA A 364 -15.38 -1.74 6.84
C ALA A 364 -15.79 -2.98 6.04
N PHE A 365 -14.90 -3.41 5.14
CA PHE A 365 -14.97 -4.72 4.51
C PHE A 365 -14.21 -5.74 5.37
N GLU A 366 -14.94 -6.54 6.11
CA GLU A 366 -14.45 -7.59 7.01
C GLU A 366 -14.65 -8.97 6.35
N GLU A 367 -13.92 -9.99 6.82
CA GLU A 367 -14.00 -11.36 6.28
C GLU A 367 -15.42 -11.93 6.27
N ASN A 368 -16.28 -11.50 7.20
CA ASN A 368 -17.66 -11.95 7.33
C ASN A 368 -18.70 -10.95 6.80
N SER A 369 -18.30 -9.83 6.17
CA SER A 369 -19.25 -8.80 5.70
C SER A 369 -20.28 -9.38 4.73
N ALA A 370 -19.86 -10.25 3.79
CA ALA A 370 -20.77 -10.85 2.82
C ALA A 370 -21.88 -11.67 3.50
N VAL A 371 -21.54 -12.45 4.53
CA VAL A 371 -22.51 -13.25 5.31
C VAL A 371 -23.50 -12.36 6.05
N SER A 372 -23.02 -11.26 6.63
CA SER A 372 -23.89 -10.32 7.34
C SER A 372 -24.84 -9.59 6.39
N ILE A 373 -24.34 -9.15 5.22
CA ILE A 373 -25.14 -8.48 4.19
C ILE A 373 -26.19 -9.42 3.60
N GLU A 374 -25.86 -10.69 3.36
CA GLU A 374 -26.81 -11.68 2.83
C GLU A 374 -28.06 -11.83 3.71
N LYS A 375 -27.88 -11.79 5.04
CA LYS A 375 -29.00 -11.82 5.99
C LYS A 375 -29.93 -10.63 5.79
N SER A 376 -29.36 -9.43 5.63
CA SER A 376 -30.13 -8.20 5.40
C SER A 376 -30.83 -8.24 4.04
N LEU A 377 -30.18 -8.75 3.00
CA LEU A 377 -30.78 -8.90 1.67
C LEU A 377 -31.94 -9.89 1.66
N ASN A 378 -31.85 -11.00 2.41
CA ASN A 378 -32.97 -11.92 2.61
C ASN A 378 -34.17 -11.24 3.28
N GLU A 379 -33.95 -10.52 4.38
CA GLU A 379 -35.01 -9.78 5.06
C GLU A 379 -35.64 -8.72 4.14
N ALA A 380 -34.82 -7.99 3.38
CA ALA A 380 -35.31 -7.00 2.41
C ALA A 380 -36.16 -7.66 1.32
N LYS A 381 -35.76 -8.85 0.84
CA LYS A 381 -36.52 -9.63 -0.16
C LYS A 381 -37.88 -10.05 0.41
N GLU A 382 -37.91 -10.58 1.63
CA GLU A 382 -39.14 -10.99 2.31
C GLU A 382 -40.11 -9.82 2.53
N LYS A 383 -39.58 -8.62 2.78
CA LYS A 383 -40.36 -7.38 2.93
C LYS A 383 -40.76 -6.73 1.61
N GLY A 384 -40.41 -7.32 0.47
CA GLY A 384 -40.80 -6.80 -0.85
C GLY A 384 -40.08 -5.51 -1.27
N ILE A 385 -38.93 -5.22 -0.65
CA ILE A 385 -38.07 -4.08 -0.99
C ILE A 385 -37.68 -4.13 -2.46
N LYS A 386 -37.51 -2.97 -3.09
CA LYS A 386 -37.14 -2.83 -4.51
C LYS A 386 -35.73 -2.28 -4.70
N ASN A 387 -35.28 -1.42 -3.79
CA ASN A 387 -33.98 -0.77 -3.90
C ASN A 387 -33.11 -1.08 -2.68
N ILE A 388 -31.83 -1.32 -2.91
CA ILE A 388 -30.82 -1.47 -1.86
C ILE A 388 -29.80 -0.34 -2.01
N ILE A 389 -29.58 0.41 -0.93
CA ILE A 389 -28.45 1.33 -0.79
C ILE A 389 -27.41 0.67 0.10
N PHE A 390 -26.23 0.36 -0.46
CA PHE A 390 -25.05 0.06 0.33
C PHE A 390 -24.41 1.38 0.78
N ASN A 391 -24.55 1.69 2.06
CA ASN A 391 -24.03 2.93 2.63
C ASN A 391 -22.60 2.72 3.13
N VAL A 392 -21.64 3.27 2.37
CA VAL A 392 -20.20 3.21 2.65
C VAL A 392 -19.62 4.59 3.00
N THR A 393 -20.48 5.54 3.38
CA THR A 393 -20.10 6.94 3.69
C THR A 393 -19.12 7.07 4.85
N HIS A 394 -19.11 6.11 5.77
CA HIS A 394 -18.16 6.03 6.87
C HIS A 394 -17.22 4.81 6.76
N ASN A 395 -17.01 4.31 5.54
CA ASN A 395 -16.21 3.11 5.29
C ASN A 395 -14.75 3.43 4.92
N GLY A 396 -13.82 3.07 5.80
CA GLY A 396 -12.38 3.33 5.60
C GLY A 396 -11.65 2.31 4.71
N GLY A 397 -12.36 1.31 4.19
CA GLY A 397 -11.80 0.21 3.40
C GLY A 397 -11.87 -1.13 4.13
N GLY A 398 -10.88 -1.99 3.87
CA GLY A 398 -10.79 -3.32 4.46
C GLY A 398 -10.39 -4.36 3.42
N TYR A 399 -10.84 -5.59 3.64
CA TYR A 399 -10.48 -6.73 2.84
C TYR A 399 -11.21 -6.73 1.48
N ILE A 400 -10.45 -6.57 0.39
CA ILE A 400 -11.01 -6.50 -0.97
C ILE A 400 -11.75 -7.78 -1.39
N GLY A 401 -11.34 -8.95 -0.87
CA GLY A 401 -12.04 -10.21 -1.11
C GLY A 401 -13.51 -10.19 -0.65
N ALA A 402 -13.81 -9.53 0.47
CA ALA A 402 -15.19 -9.37 0.92
C ALA A 402 -16.02 -8.49 -0.05
N ALA A 403 -15.41 -7.47 -0.65
CA ALA A 403 -16.06 -6.67 -1.70
C ALA A 403 -16.38 -7.52 -2.93
N TYR A 404 -15.46 -8.41 -3.34
CA TYR A 404 -15.69 -9.35 -4.45
C TYR A 404 -16.81 -10.35 -4.15
N GLU A 405 -16.91 -10.86 -2.92
CA GLU A 405 -18.04 -11.73 -2.54
C GLU A 405 -19.37 -10.99 -2.67
N ILE A 406 -19.44 -9.75 -2.17
CA ILE A 406 -20.63 -8.88 -2.21
C ILE A 406 -21.08 -8.64 -3.65
N MET A 407 -20.16 -8.50 -4.62
CA MET A 407 -20.51 -8.35 -6.05
C MET A 407 -21.40 -9.49 -6.58
N GLY A 408 -21.29 -10.70 -6.02
CA GLY A 408 -22.15 -11.84 -6.39
C GLY A 408 -23.61 -11.69 -6.00
N PHE A 409 -23.92 -10.85 -5.00
CA PHE A 409 -25.30 -10.53 -4.69
C PHE A 409 -25.95 -9.65 -5.77
N LEU A 410 -25.15 -8.85 -6.49
CA LEU A 410 -25.63 -7.93 -7.53
C LEU A 410 -25.76 -8.61 -8.90
N SER A 411 -24.98 -9.66 -9.16
CA SER A 411 -24.92 -10.33 -10.46
C SER A 411 -24.54 -11.81 -10.34
N ASP A 412 -25.17 -12.64 -11.16
CA ASP A 412 -24.83 -14.05 -11.39
C ASP A 412 -23.73 -14.23 -12.45
N LYS A 413 -23.47 -13.18 -13.25
CA LYS A 413 -22.40 -13.13 -14.24
C LYS A 413 -21.07 -12.76 -13.59
N PRO A 414 -19.93 -13.25 -14.12
CA PRO A 414 -18.61 -12.77 -13.75
C PRO A 414 -18.49 -11.25 -13.96
N PHE A 415 -17.66 -10.61 -13.13
CA PHE A 415 -17.32 -9.20 -13.20
C PHE A 415 -15.82 -9.03 -13.46
N ASN A 416 -15.43 -7.86 -13.96
CA ASN A 416 -14.04 -7.52 -14.21
C ASN A 416 -13.50 -6.60 -13.11
N VAL A 417 -12.21 -6.77 -12.84
CA VAL A 417 -11.37 -5.90 -12.02
C VAL A 417 -10.23 -5.39 -12.89
N TRP A 418 -9.97 -4.09 -12.84
CA TRP A 418 -8.92 -3.43 -13.63
C TRP A 418 -7.80 -2.96 -12.72
N THR A 419 -6.57 -3.28 -13.11
CA THR A 419 -5.37 -2.82 -12.40
C THR A 419 -4.30 -2.33 -13.36
N HIS A 420 -3.48 -1.43 -12.86
CA HIS A 420 -2.28 -0.90 -13.52
C HIS A 420 -1.06 -1.18 -12.63
N ASN A 421 0.03 -1.62 -13.25
CA ASN A 421 1.32 -1.76 -12.60
C ASN A 421 2.27 -0.66 -13.10
N PRO A 422 2.57 0.38 -12.30
CA PRO A 422 3.40 1.50 -12.73
C PRO A 422 4.88 1.14 -12.94
N LEU A 423 5.37 0.03 -12.36
CA LEU A 423 6.73 -0.44 -12.61
C LEU A 423 6.89 -0.99 -14.03
N THR A 424 5.90 -1.74 -14.51
CA THR A 424 5.95 -2.38 -15.83
C THR A 424 5.20 -1.59 -16.89
N GLY A 425 4.33 -0.66 -16.48
CA GLY A 425 3.36 0.03 -17.34
C GLY A 425 2.17 -0.85 -17.76
N GLU A 426 2.05 -2.07 -17.24
CA GLU A 426 1.06 -3.04 -17.69
C GLU A 426 -0.33 -2.77 -17.11
N ASN A 427 -1.33 -2.89 -17.97
CA ASN A 427 -2.74 -2.86 -17.65
C ASN A 427 -3.29 -4.28 -17.68
N LYS A 428 -3.92 -4.69 -16.58
CA LYS A 428 -4.47 -6.03 -16.40
C LYS A 428 -5.97 -5.97 -16.14
N ILE A 429 -6.68 -6.91 -16.77
CA ILE A 429 -8.07 -7.22 -16.45
C ILE A 429 -8.12 -8.62 -15.84
N GLU A 430 -8.71 -8.72 -14.66
CA GLU A 430 -9.03 -9.97 -14.00
C GLU A 430 -10.54 -10.18 -13.99
N THR A 431 -10.99 -11.30 -14.56
CA THR A 431 -12.40 -11.70 -14.55
C THR A 431 -12.65 -12.64 -13.39
N ILE A 432 -13.55 -12.24 -12.49
CA ILE A 432 -13.84 -12.88 -11.23
C ILE A 432 -15.31 -13.28 -11.18
N LYS A 433 -15.61 -14.45 -10.60
CA LYS A 433 -16.98 -14.88 -10.29
C LYS A 433 -17.12 -15.18 -8.81
N SER A 434 -18.03 -14.47 -8.14
CA SER A 434 -18.47 -14.83 -6.79
C SER A 434 -19.47 -15.99 -6.87
N LYS A 435 -19.42 -16.91 -5.90
CA LYS A 435 -20.36 -18.03 -5.76
C LYS A 435 -21.58 -17.66 -4.91
N LYS A 436 -21.66 -16.41 -4.42
CA LYS A 436 -22.86 -15.90 -3.75
C LYS A 436 -24.05 -15.83 -4.71
N THR A 437 -25.26 -15.93 -4.16
CA THR A 437 -26.49 -15.95 -4.97
C THR A 437 -26.97 -14.53 -5.24
N LYS A 438 -27.29 -14.23 -6.51
CA LYS A 438 -27.85 -12.94 -6.91
C LYS A 438 -29.21 -12.66 -6.26
N TYR A 439 -29.45 -11.39 -5.92
CA TYR A 439 -30.76 -10.86 -5.58
C TYR A 439 -31.24 -9.85 -6.62
N ASP A 440 -32.55 -9.80 -6.87
CA ASP A 440 -33.16 -8.92 -7.87
C ASP A 440 -33.63 -7.59 -7.26
N PHE A 441 -32.67 -6.72 -6.93
CA PHE A 441 -32.91 -5.35 -6.48
C PHE A 441 -32.29 -4.32 -7.44
N ASN A 442 -32.74 -3.06 -7.35
CA ASN A 442 -31.98 -1.93 -7.90
C ASN A 442 -30.92 -1.52 -6.88
N TYR A 443 -29.65 -1.56 -7.25
CA TYR A 443 -28.54 -1.27 -6.35
C TYR A 443 -28.00 0.16 -6.49
N PHE A 444 -27.76 0.77 -5.33
CA PHE A 444 -27.10 2.05 -5.18
C PHE A 444 -25.96 1.91 -4.17
N VAL A 445 -24.89 2.66 -4.37
CA VAL A 445 -23.80 2.78 -3.40
C VAL A 445 -23.69 4.24 -2.98
N LEU A 446 -23.89 4.50 -1.68
CA LEU A 446 -23.83 5.85 -1.11
C LEU A 446 -22.43 6.14 -0.56
N THR A 447 -21.78 7.15 -1.11
CA THR A 447 -20.38 7.50 -0.82
C THR A 447 -20.24 8.89 -0.19
N ALA A 448 -19.12 9.10 0.52
CA ALA A 448 -18.72 10.40 1.06
C ALA A 448 -17.19 10.57 1.04
N PRO A 449 -16.64 11.77 1.29
CA PRO A 449 -15.19 12.00 1.24
C PRO A 449 -14.39 11.29 2.35
N PHE A 450 -15.04 10.47 3.19
CA PHE A 450 -14.36 9.56 4.11
C PHE A 450 -14.19 8.14 3.52
N SER A 451 -15.03 7.76 2.55
CA SER A 451 -14.99 6.49 1.81
C SER A 451 -13.62 6.33 1.14
N PHE A 452 -12.87 5.28 1.50
CA PHE A 452 -11.45 5.13 1.13
C PHE A 452 -11.08 3.66 0.86
N SER A 453 -10.02 3.41 0.09
CA SER A 453 -9.47 2.06 -0.13
C SER A 453 -10.54 1.13 -0.73
N ALA A 454 -10.84 -0.03 -0.13
CA ALA A 454 -11.97 -0.86 -0.59
C ALA A 454 -13.33 -0.10 -0.61
N GLY A 455 -13.52 0.93 0.23
CA GLY A 455 -14.68 1.83 0.21
C GLY A 455 -14.71 2.79 -0.99
N ASN A 456 -13.58 2.95 -1.69
CA ASN A 456 -13.48 3.61 -2.99
C ASN A 456 -13.58 2.61 -4.14
N ILE A 457 -12.86 1.48 -4.05
CA ILE A 457 -12.79 0.45 -5.10
C ILE A 457 -14.16 -0.24 -5.29
N PHE A 458 -14.89 -0.57 -4.23
CA PHE A 458 -16.18 -1.25 -4.35
C PHE A 458 -17.22 -0.44 -5.17
N PRO A 459 -17.54 0.84 -4.86
CA PRO A 459 -18.43 1.62 -5.71
C PRO A 459 -17.93 1.71 -7.16
N GLN A 460 -16.62 1.85 -7.38
CA GLN A 460 -16.03 1.85 -8.72
C GLN A 460 -16.31 0.53 -9.47
N LEU A 461 -16.13 -0.61 -8.82
CA LEU A 461 -16.41 -1.93 -9.40
C LEU A 461 -17.90 -2.11 -9.73
N VAL A 462 -18.79 -1.64 -8.84
CA VAL A 462 -20.25 -1.67 -9.06
C VAL A 462 -20.62 -0.87 -10.32
N ARG A 463 -20.09 0.35 -10.45
CA ARG A 463 -20.35 1.21 -11.62
C ARG A 463 -19.79 0.62 -12.91
N ASP A 464 -18.52 0.23 -12.91
CA ASP A 464 -17.83 -0.16 -14.15
C ASP A 464 -18.31 -1.49 -14.71
N ASN A 465 -18.86 -2.36 -13.86
CA ASN A 465 -19.54 -3.57 -14.27
C ASN A 465 -21.04 -3.37 -14.54
N ASN A 466 -21.54 -2.14 -14.48
CA ASN A 466 -22.95 -1.77 -14.67
C ASN A 466 -23.92 -2.51 -13.73
N LEU A 467 -23.52 -2.69 -12.47
CA LEU A 467 -24.30 -3.44 -11.47
C LEU A 467 -25.12 -2.55 -10.53
N GLY A 468 -24.88 -1.25 -10.55
CA GLY A 468 -25.56 -0.28 -9.71
C GLY A 468 -25.10 1.14 -10.00
N LYS A 469 -25.64 2.09 -9.25
CA LYS A 469 -25.36 3.53 -9.39
C LYS A 469 -24.69 4.08 -8.13
N ILE A 470 -23.73 4.97 -8.30
CA ILE A 470 -23.08 5.68 -7.20
C ILE A 470 -23.85 6.99 -6.93
N ILE A 471 -24.17 7.25 -5.67
CA ILE A 471 -24.89 8.45 -5.21
C ILE A 471 -24.16 9.09 -4.02
N GLY A 472 -24.39 10.38 -3.77
CA GLY A 472 -23.81 11.09 -2.63
C GLY A 472 -22.70 12.05 -3.04
N TYR A 473 -21.49 11.85 -2.52
CA TYR A 473 -20.34 12.72 -2.75
C TYR A 473 -19.12 11.94 -3.22
N ASP A 474 -18.13 12.67 -3.74
CA ASP A 474 -16.83 12.12 -4.10
C ASP A 474 -16.21 11.35 -2.92
N THR A 475 -15.56 10.23 -3.22
CA THR A 475 -14.78 9.45 -2.25
C THR A 475 -13.44 10.13 -1.96
N PHE A 476 -12.71 9.64 -0.95
CA PHE A 476 -11.35 10.13 -0.67
C PHE A 476 -10.30 9.59 -1.65
N GLY A 477 -10.60 8.45 -2.29
CA GLY A 477 -9.65 7.71 -3.12
C GLY A 477 -9.01 6.53 -2.39
N GLY A 478 -7.71 6.29 -2.60
CA GLY A 478 -7.03 5.07 -2.19
C GLY A 478 -7.39 3.93 -3.12
N SER A 479 -6.51 3.68 -4.08
CA SER A 479 -6.69 2.61 -5.08
C SER A 479 -5.50 1.68 -5.17
N SER A 480 -4.43 1.93 -4.43
CA SER A 480 -3.30 1.01 -4.37
C SER A 480 -3.51 -0.06 -3.29
N ALA A 481 -3.13 -1.30 -3.58
CA ALA A 481 -2.94 -2.28 -2.51
C ALA A 481 -1.76 -1.83 -1.63
N ILE A 482 -1.78 -2.13 -0.34
CA ILE A 482 -0.66 -1.81 0.56
C ILE A 482 0.46 -2.85 0.44
N GLY A 483 1.71 -2.42 0.59
CA GLY A 483 2.88 -3.28 0.76
C GLY A 483 3.71 -2.83 1.96
N TYR A 484 4.47 -3.76 2.55
CA TYR A 484 5.43 -3.46 3.61
C TYR A 484 6.85 -3.56 3.08
N TYR A 485 7.69 -2.60 3.43
CA TYR A 485 9.03 -2.43 2.90
C TYR A 485 10.02 -2.20 4.03
N ILE A 486 11.19 -2.85 3.91
CA ILE A 486 12.25 -2.78 4.90
C ILE A 486 13.28 -1.77 4.42
N LEU A 487 13.74 -0.90 5.32
CA LEU A 487 14.80 0.08 5.04
C LEU A 487 16.17 -0.43 5.54
N PRO A 488 17.29 0.11 5.02
CA PRO A 488 18.63 -0.36 5.38
C PRO A 488 18.96 -0.32 6.87
N THR A 489 18.44 0.65 7.63
CA THR A 489 18.61 0.75 9.09
C THR A 489 17.65 -0.13 9.89
N GLY A 490 16.80 -0.90 9.19
CA GLY A 490 15.88 -1.87 9.77
C GLY A 490 14.47 -1.33 10.02
N ASP A 491 14.16 -0.10 9.63
CA ASP A 491 12.79 0.39 9.70
C ASP A 491 11.88 -0.44 8.80
N ILE A 492 10.61 -0.55 9.19
CA ILE A 492 9.56 -1.07 8.31
C ILE A 492 8.55 0.04 8.06
N ILE A 493 8.29 0.29 6.78
CA ILE A 493 7.29 1.24 6.30
C ILE A 493 6.23 0.51 5.50
N GLN A 494 5.05 1.08 5.43
CA GLN A 494 3.95 0.68 4.57
C GLN A 494 3.84 1.70 3.46
N LEU A 495 3.70 1.26 2.20
CA LEU A 495 3.48 2.14 1.05
C LEU A 495 2.34 1.59 0.18
N SER A 496 1.69 2.48 -0.56
CA SER A 496 0.93 2.12 -1.75
C SER A 496 1.81 1.35 -2.73
N SER A 497 1.46 0.10 -3.03
CA SER A 497 2.23 -0.80 -3.89
C SER A 497 1.91 -0.63 -5.37
N ASN A 498 2.64 -1.33 -6.23
CA ASN A 498 2.42 -1.35 -7.67
C ASN A 498 1.16 -2.11 -8.12
N THR A 499 0.33 -2.64 -7.20
CA THR A 499 -0.99 -3.13 -7.57
C THR A 499 -2.00 -2.00 -7.42
N VAL A 500 -2.14 -1.19 -8.47
CA VAL A 500 -3.02 -0.01 -8.47
C VAL A 500 -4.34 -0.37 -9.16
N PHE A 501 -5.46 -0.28 -8.46
CA PHE A 501 -6.79 -0.42 -9.03
C PHE A 501 -7.15 0.81 -9.86
N THR A 502 -7.85 0.60 -10.96
CA THR A 502 -8.26 1.67 -11.88
C THR A 502 -9.74 1.56 -12.22
N ASP A 503 -10.25 2.56 -12.94
CA ASP A 503 -11.50 2.40 -13.68
C ASP A 503 -11.31 1.46 -14.89
N LYS A 504 -12.41 1.13 -15.56
CA LYS A 504 -12.43 0.29 -16.77
C LYS A 504 -11.64 0.82 -17.97
N ASN A 505 -11.22 2.09 -17.94
CA ASN A 505 -10.41 2.75 -18.97
C ASN A 505 -8.94 2.87 -18.54
N PHE A 506 -8.54 2.25 -17.43
CA PHE A 506 -7.22 2.35 -16.82
C PHE A 506 -6.85 3.76 -16.34
N LYS A 507 -7.84 4.56 -15.97
CA LYS A 507 -7.62 5.83 -15.27
C LYS A 507 -7.49 5.61 -13.77
N THR A 508 -6.58 6.37 -13.16
CA THR A 508 -6.36 6.32 -11.71
C THR A 508 -7.62 6.76 -10.96
N THR A 509 -7.92 6.04 -9.89
CA THR A 509 -8.97 6.39 -8.92
C THR A 509 -8.37 6.70 -7.54
N GLU A 510 -7.05 6.91 -7.49
CA GLU A 510 -6.28 7.15 -6.26
C GLU A 510 -6.74 8.41 -5.52
N PHE A 511 -7.23 9.41 -6.25
CA PHE A 511 -7.70 10.68 -5.70
C PHE A 511 -9.22 10.76 -5.50
N GLY A 512 -9.91 9.63 -5.66
CA GLY A 512 -11.35 9.52 -5.48
C GLY A 512 -12.09 9.29 -6.78
N ILE A 513 -13.38 9.01 -6.64
CA ILE A 513 -14.33 8.83 -7.74
C ILE A 513 -15.55 9.71 -7.49
N SER A 514 -16.08 10.28 -8.56
CA SER A 514 -17.33 11.03 -8.49
C SER A 514 -18.56 10.13 -8.59
N PRO A 515 -19.66 10.45 -7.87
CA PRO A 515 -20.94 9.76 -8.01
C PRO A 515 -21.55 9.94 -9.39
N ASP A 516 -22.35 8.96 -9.83
CA ASP A 516 -23.18 9.10 -11.04
C ASP A 516 -24.28 10.15 -10.83
N TYR A 517 -24.79 10.24 -9.60
CA TYR A 517 -25.77 11.24 -9.18
C TYR A 517 -25.28 11.95 -7.90
N PRO A 518 -24.55 13.08 -8.03
CA PRO A 518 -24.02 13.80 -6.88
C PRO A 518 -25.12 14.55 -6.12
N PHE A 519 -24.95 14.67 -4.81
CA PHE A 519 -25.76 15.55 -3.97
C PHE A 519 -25.40 17.01 -4.26
N LYS A 520 -26.41 17.89 -4.28
CA LYS A 520 -26.22 19.29 -4.68
C LYS A 520 -25.64 20.15 -3.57
N GLU A 521 -25.96 19.84 -2.31
CA GLU A 521 -25.45 20.61 -1.17
C GLU A 521 -23.99 20.26 -0.87
N ASN A 522 -23.17 21.22 -0.47
CA ASN A 522 -21.81 20.92 0.01
C ASN A 522 -21.84 19.96 1.22
N ILE A 523 -20.89 19.03 1.31
CA ILE A 523 -20.82 18.04 2.41
C ILE A 523 -20.86 18.70 3.81
N GLU A 524 -20.25 19.87 3.99
CA GLU A 524 -20.19 20.52 5.30
C GLU A 524 -21.56 20.97 5.81
N THR A 525 -22.47 21.35 4.92
CA THR A 525 -23.84 21.78 5.26
C THR A 525 -24.87 20.68 5.02
N GLY A 526 -24.58 19.77 4.07
CA GLY A 526 -25.47 18.73 3.58
C GLY A 526 -25.24 17.33 4.17
N ALA A 527 -24.21 17.10 5.00
CA ALA A 527 -23.88 15.75 5.52
C ALA A 527 -25.05 15.00 6.18
N LYS A 528 -26.02 15.71 6.76
CA LYS A 528 -27.24 15.10 7.33
C LYS A 528 -28.07 14.34 6.29
N ASN A 529 -28.04 14.77 5.02
CA ASN A 529 -28.81 14.17 3.93
C ASN A 529 -28.35 12.74 3.62
N LEU A 530 -27.11 12.39 3.96
CA LEU A 530 -26.58 11.02 3.85
C LEU A 530 -27.32 10.02 4.77
N TYR A 531 -28.00 10.52 5.80
CA TYR A 531 -28.67 9.73 6.84
C TYR A 531 -30.15 10.09 6.99
N ASP A 532 -30.67 10.95 6.12
CA ASP A 532 -32.07 11.34 6.08
C ASP A 532 -32.83 10.42 5.12
N LEU A 533 -33.68 9.55 5.68
CA LEU A 533 -34.39 8.53 4.92
C LEU A 533 -35.43 9.12 3.95
N ASP A 534 -36.04 10.27 4.28
CA ASP A 534 -36.97 10.96 3.38
C ASP A 534 -36.22 11.54 2.18
N TYR A 535 -35.04 12.12 2.43
CA TYR A 535 -34.15 12.62 1.37
C TYR A 535 -33.71 11.49 0.44
N LEU A 536 -33.15 10.40 1.01
CA LEU A 536 -32.67 9.25 0.24
C LEU A 536 -33.79 8.60 -0.56
N GLN A 537 -34.99 8.47 0.03
CA GLN A 537 -36.18 7.97 -0.65
C GLN A 537 -36.52 8.82 -1.87
N LYS A 538 -36.63 10.14 -1.69
CA LYS A 538 -36.97 11.06 -2.79
C LYS A 538 -35.92 10.96 -3.90
N PHE A 539 -34.64 10.98 -3.53
CA PHE A 539 -33.52 10.93 -4.46
C PHE A 539 -33.53 9.65 -5.30
N VAL A 540 -33.63 8.47 -4.67
CA VAL A 540 -33.70 7.18 -5.37
C VAL A 540 -34.96 7.07 -6.24
N ASN A 541 -36.09 7.55 -5.74
CA ASN A 541 -37.34 7.53 -6.50
C ASN A 541 -37.26 8.40 -7.76
N ASP A 542 -36.59 9.54 -7.71
CA ASP A 542 -36.43 10.42 -8.87
C ASP A 542 -35.48 9.81 -9.93
N ILE A 543 -34.35 9.22 -9.51
CA ILE A 543 -33.45 8.46 -10.41
C ILE A 543 -34.18 7.29 -11.10
N ASN A 544 -35.02 6.57 -10.34
CA ASN A 544 -35.79 5.45 -10.88
C ASN A 544 -36.92 5.90 -11.83
N LYS A 545 -37.40 7.15 -11.74
CA LYS A 545 -38.34 7.70 -12.73
C LYS A 545 -37.63 8.09 -14.02
N GLU A 546 -36.44 8.69 -13.92
CA GLU A 546 -35.64 9.11 -15.09
C GLU A 546 -35.22 7.90 -15.93
N SER A 547 -34.70 6.85 -15.29
CA SER A 547 -34.32 5.61 -15.98
C SER A 547 -35.48 4.91 -16.71
N LYS A 548 -36.72 5.07 -16.26
CA LYS A 548 -37.91 4.55 -16.96
C LYS A 548 -38.33 5.36 -18.18
N LYS A 549 -37.86 6.61 -18.31
CA LYS A 549 -38.16 7.48 -19.45
C LYS A 549 -37.19 7.29 -20.63
N GLU A 550 -36.05 6.63 -20.43
CA GLU A 550 -35.07 6.33 -21.49
C GLU A 550 -34.94 4.83 -21.86
N PRO A 551 -36.01 4.10 -22.22
CA PRO A 551 -35.85 2.79 -22.84
C PRO A 551 -35.64 2.97 -24.35
N ASN A 552 -34.43 2.67 -24.85
CA ASN A 552 -34.01 2.62 -26.27
C ASN A 552 -33.29 3.87 -26.84
N LYS A 553 -32.06 4.11 -26.41
CA LYS A 553 -31.03 4.64 -27.32
C LYS A 553 -29.77 3.77 -27.22
N PRO A 554 -29.18 3.29 -28.33
CA PRO A 554 -27.89 2.62 -28.27
C PRO A 554 -26.86 3.59 -27.72
N ILE A 555 -26.03 3.15 -26.77
CA ILE A 555 -24.88 3.92 -26.29
C ILE A 555 -23.88 3.97 -27.46
N ASN A 556 -24.03 4.97 -28.33
CA ASN A 556 -23.09 5.29 -29.41
C ASN A 556 -22.54 6.69 -29.17
N LYS A 557 -21.26 6.72 -28.79
CA LYS A 557 -20.30 7.85 -28.71
C LYS A 557 -20.68 9.06 -27.84
N PRO A 558 -19.71 9.65 -27.10
CA PRO A 558 -19.94 10.91 -26.42
C PRO A 558 -20.12 12.02 -27.47
N ASP A 559 -21.24 12.72 -27.39
CA ASP A 559 -21.38 14.03 -28.03
C ASP A 559 -20.38 14.99 -27.36
N THR A 560 -19.44 15.48 -28.16
CA THR A 560 -18.52 16.55 -27.77
C THR A 560 -19.29 17.86 -27.69
N GLU A 561 -19.82 18.19 -26.51
CA GLU A 561 -20.07 19.59 -26.14
C GLU A 561 -18.82 20.15 -25.44
N PRO A 562 -18.42 21.40 -25.76
CA PRO A 562 -17.22 22.00 -25.21
C PRO A 562 -17.38 22.29 -23.71
N LEU A 563 -16.37 21.88 -22.94
CA LEU A 563 -16.22 22.19 -21.52
C LEU A 563 -16.46 23.69 -21.22
N PRO A 564 -17.14 24.04 -20.12
CA PRO A 564 -17.13 25.41 -19.63
C PRO A 564 -15.70 25.84 -19.33
N LYS A 565 -15.34 27.08 -19.70
CA LYS A 565 -14.00 27.65 -19.49
C LYS A 565 -13.59 27.49 -18.02
N PRO A 566 -12.34 27.07 -17.73
CA PRO A 566 -11.80 27.06 -16.38
C PRO A 566 -11.91 28.45 -15.75
N ALA A 567 -12.30 28.50 -14.48
CA ALA A 567 -12.14 29.70 -13.67
C ALA A 567 -10.65 30.10 -13.64
N GLU A 568 -10.40 31.41 -13.67
CA GLU A 568 -9.04 31.96 -13.72
C GLU A 568 -8.15 31.41 -12.59
N PRO A 569 -6.88 31.09 -12.88
CA PRO A 569 -5.96 30.56 -11.88
C PRO A 569 -5.74 31.58 -10.77
N SER A 570 -6.01 31.16 -9.53
CA SER A 570 -5.59 31.91 -8.36
C SER A 570 -4.06 31.99 -8.33
N VAL A 571 -3.57 33.21 -8.08
CA VAL A 571 -2.16 33.58 -8.00
C VAL A 571 -1.37 32.61 -7.12
N PRO A 572 -0.15 32.16 -7.52
CA PRO A 572 0.68 31.32 -6.68
C PRO A 572 1.03 32.06 -5.39
N ILE A 573 0.63 31.51 -4.25
CA ILE A 573 1.09 32.03 -2.96
C ILE A 573 2.59 31.72 -2.87
N SER A 574 3.40 32.77 -2.83
CA SER A 574 4.84 32.73 -2.61
C SER A 574 5.18 31.94 -1.35
N ARG A 575 6.11 30.97 -1.47
CA ARG A 575 6.71 30.27 -0.33
C ARG A 575 7.34 31.29 0.62
N PRO A 576 7.08 31.24 1.94
CA PRO A 576 7.85 32.05 2.87
C PRO A 576 9.27 31.49 2.97
N HIS A 577 10.25 32.32 2.59
CA HIS A 577 11.58 32.25 3.16
C HIS A 577 11.46 32.57 4.64
N ASN A 578 11.85 31.66 5.53
CA ASN A 578 12.25 31.99 6.90
C ASN A 578 13.25 30.93 7.39
N ASN A 579 14.48 31.38 7.64
CA ASN A 579 15.42 30.68 8.52
C ASN A 579 14.77 30.60 9.91
N PRO A 580 14.72 29.44 10.59
CA PRO A 580 14.36 29.42 12.00
C PRO A 580 15.59 29.77 12.84
N GLU A 581 15.62 31.00 13.35
CA GLU A 581 16.28 31.27 14.63
C GLU A 581 15.42 30.64 15.73
N PHE A 582 16.03 29.77 16.53
CA PHE A 582 15.44 29.25 17.75
C PHE A 582 15.30 30.38 18.76
N ASN A 583 14.07 30.67 19.20
CA ASN A 583 13.86 31.40 20.44
C ASN A 583 12.88 30.62 21.33
N SER A 584 13.37 30.27 22.51
CA SER A 584 12.65 29.63 23.60
C SER A 584 11.81 30.68 24.33
N ASP A 585 10.50 30.50 24.43
CA ASP A 585 9.75 30.94 25.61
C ASP A 585 8.37 30.28 25.73
N ASN A 586 8.04 29.96 26.99
CA ASN A 586 6.89 29.19 27.46
C ASN A 586 5.56 29.98 27.42
N GLY A 587 4.43 29.27 27.30
CA GLY A 587 3.12 29.81 27.66
C GLY A 587 1.90 28.98 27.23
N ASN A 588 1.51 28.01 28.06
CA ASN A 588 0.17 27.45 28.27
C ASN A 588 -0.86 27.41 27.12
N ILE A 589 -1.12 26.21 26.58
CA ILE A 589 -2.47 25.79 26.16
C ILE A 589 -2.71 24.34 26.64
N MET A 590 -3.62 24.17 27.60
CA MET A 590 -4.13 22.88 28.05
C MET A 590 -4.90 22.19 26.92
N ILE A 591 -4.55 20.93 26.62
CA ILE A 591 -5.42 20.03 25.86
C ILE A 591 -6.26 19.24 26.87
N ILE A 592 -7.58 19.43 26.78
CA ILE A 592 -8.59 18.77 27.61
C ILE A 592 -8.69 17.31 27.18
N ILE A 593 -8.37 16.39 28.10
CA ILE A 593 -8.71 14.97 28.01
C ILE A 593 -10.14 14.83 28.60
N PRO A 594 -11.14 14.31 27.86
CA PRO A 594 -12.44 14.08 28.47
C PRO A 594 -12.42 12.81 29.32
N ASP A 595 -12.44 13.00 30.64
CA ASP A 595 -12.99 12.05 31.60
C ASP A 595 -14.52 12.10 31.54
N SER A 596 -15.18 10.95 31.43
CA SER A 596 -16.45 10.72 32.11
C SER A 596 -16.77 9.23 32.16
N GLY A 597 -16.74 8.69 33.39
CA GLY A 597 -17.37 7.42 33.70
C GLY A 597 -18.87 7.59 33.96
N PHE A 598 -19.61 6.51 33.82
CA PHE A 598 -20.75 6.21 34.70
C PHE A 598 -21.10 4.71 34.58
N THR A 599 -21.07 4.00 35.71
CA THR A 599 -21.67 2.67 35.89
C THR A 599 -23.09 2.80 36.45
N PRO A 600 -23.95 1.81 36.24
CA PRO A 600 -24.42 1.04 37.40
C PRO A 600 -24.40 -0.49 37.21
N ASN A 601 -24.13 -1.15 38.34
CA ASN A 601 -24.10 -2.60 38.58
C ASN A 601 -25.44 -3.30 38.31
N ASN A 602 -25.41 -4.58 37.89
CA ASN A 602 -25.77 -5.74 38.75
C ASN A 602 -25.93 -7.07 37.97
N ILE A 603 -25.43 -8.17 38.58
CA ILE A 603 -25.97 -9.55 38.59
C ILE A 603 -25.84 -10.33 37.25
N GLU A 604 -25.38 -11.58 37.12
CA GLU A 604 -25.25 -12.74 38.01
C GLU A 604 -24.21 -13.76 37.47
N LYS A 605 -23.70 -14.62 38.36
CA LYS A 605 -22.94 -15.82 38.02
C LYS A 605 -23.84 -16.88 37.40
N SER A 606 -23.41 -17.55 36.33
CA SER A 606 -23.73 -18.97 36.17
C SER A 606 -22.58 -19.75 35.53
N GLN A 607 -22.26 -20.87 36.17
CA GLN A 607 -21.39 -21.92 35.66
C GLN A 607 -22.13 -22.74 34.61
N GLY A 608 -21.45 -23.15 33.54
CA GLY A 608 -22.00 -24.08 32.55
C GLY A 608 -20.89 -24.78 31.77
N LYS A 609 -20.81 -26.10 31.95
CA LYS A 609 -19.82 -27.03 31.38
C LYS A 609 -19.84 -27.08 29.86
N GLY A 610 -18.64 -27.03 29.29
CA GLY A 610 -18.10 -27.86 28.20
C GLY A 610 -18.99 -28.27 27.03
N ARG A 611 -18.65 -27.72 25.85
CA ARG A 611 -18.59 -28.50 24.60
C ARG A 611 -17.34 -28.10 23.81
N LYS A 612 -16.51 -29.10 23.51
CA LYS A 612 -15.36 -29.01 22.62
C LYS A 612 -15.83 -28.59 21.21
N ALA A 613 -15.41 -27.44 20.74
CA ALA A 613 -15.38 -27.11 19.32
C ALA A 613 -13.89 -27.03 18.91
N GLY A 614 -13.52 -27.85 17.93
CA GLY A 614 -12.15 -27.97 17.45
C GLY A 614 -11.64 -26.66 16.87
N ILE A 615 -10.50 -26.21 17.37
CA ILE A 615 -9.72 -25.10 16.80
C ILE A 615 -9.08 -25.63 15.51
N ILE A 616 -9.68 -25.33 14.37
CA ILE A 616 -9.04 -25.47 13.06
C ILE A 616 -8.28 -24.16 12.81
N ALA A 617 -6.98 -24.19 13.05
CA ALA A 617 -6.07 -23.13 12.67
C ALA A 617 -5.77 -23.24 11.17
N GLY A 618 -6.50 -22.48 10.36
CA GLY A 618 -6.26 -22.29 8.93
C GLY A 618 -5.63 -20.92 8.68
N ILE A 619 -4.39 -20.92 8.22
CA ILE A 619 -3.56 -19.74 7.92
C ILE A 619 -3.96 -19.22 6.53
N SER A 620 -4.30 -17.92 6.41
CA SER A 620 -4.82 -17.32 5.18
C SER A 620 -4.19 -15.95 4.90
N VAL A 621 -3.82 -15.74 3.64
CA VAL A 621 -2.89 -14.73 3.14
C VAL A 621 -3.63 -13.51 2.58
N GLY A 622 -4.22 -12.68 3.44
CA GLY A 622 -4.70 -11.35 3.03
C GLY A 622 -3.65 -10.29 3.38
N ILE A 623 -2.94 -9.74 2.39
CA ILE A 623 -1.93 -8.67 2.60
C ILE A 623 -2.58 -7.37 3.14
N ALA A 624 -3.92 -7.26 3.20
CA ALA A 624 -4.61 -6.05 3.63
C ALA A 624 -5.50 -6.18 4.88
N SER A 625 -5.69 -7.36 5.49
CA SER A 625 -6.72 -7.55 6.54
C SER A 625 -6.19 -7.72 7.97
N GLY A 626 -4.89 -8.01 8.18
CA GLY A 626 -4.36 -8.27 9.52
C GLY A 626 -4.05 -7.03 10.38
N VAL A 627 -3.80 -5.86 9.77
CA VAL A 627 -3.31 -4.66 10.48
C VAL A 627 -4.32 -3.50 10.48
N ALA A 628 -5.37 -3.54 9.66
CA ALA A 628 -6.55 -2.67 9.85
C ALA A 628 -7.24 -2.93 11.22
N ALA A 629 -7.03 -4.12 11.79
CA ALA A 629 -7.40 -4.44 13.17
C ALA A 629 -6.48 -3.77 14.20
N LEU A 630 -5.23 -3.40 13.89
CA LEU A 630 -4.29 -2.79 14.84
C LEU A 630 -4.52 -1.28 15.01
N SER A 631 -4.97 -0.57 13.97
CA SER A 631 -5.43 0.82 14.10
C SER A 631 -6.77 0.95 14.84
N SER A 632 -7.55 -0.14 14.93
CA SER A 632 -8.77 -0.23 15.75
C SER A 632 -8.58 -0.92 17.11
N MET A 633 -7.49 -1.70 17.33
CA MET A 633 -7.14 -2.29 18.63
C MET A 633 -6.35 -1.37 19.55
N SER A 634 -6.00 -0.16 19.11
CA SER A 634 -5.43 0.88 19.99
C SER A 634 -6.47 1.47 20.97
N TYR A 635 -7.71 1.00 20.93
CA TYR A 635 -8.79 1.36 21.86
C TYR A 635 -9.07 0.30 22.95
N PHE A 636 -8.43 -0.88 22.97
CA PHE A 636 -8.87 -1.97 23.87
C PHE A 636 -7.84 -2.81 24.65
N LEU A 637 -6.55 -2.45 24.70
CA LEU A 637 -5.57 -3.26 25.46
C LEU A 637 -4.54 -2.45 26.25
N VAL A 638 -5.01 -1.62 27.20
CA VAL A 638 -4.19 -1.20 28.35
C VAL A 638 -5.01 -1.29 29.64
N LYS A 639 -5.24 -2.52 30.13
CA LYS A 639 -5.28 -2.80 31.58
C LYS A 639 -5.26 -4.31 31.90
N LYS A 640 -4.09 -4.93 31.74
CA LYS A 640 -3.75 -6.09 32.57
C LYS A 640 -2.26 -6.04 32.83
N PHE A 641 -1.87 -6.28 34.09
CA PHE A 641 -0.55 -6.11 34.69
C PHE A 641 -0.24 -4.73 35.28
N ARG A 642 -0.88 -4.47 36.43
CA ARG A 642 -0.21 -4.06 37.68
C ARG A 642 -1.19 -4.25 38.83
N LYS A 643 -1.06 -5.39 39.52
CA LYS A 643 -1.04 -5.39 40.97
C LYS A 643 0.42 -5.23 41.36
#